data_AF-A0A936JZJ5-F1
#
_entry.id   AF-A0A936JZJ5-F1
#
_cell.length_a   1.000
_cell.length_b   1.000
_cell.length_c   1.000
_cell.angle_alpha   90.00
_cell.angle_beta   90.00
_cell.angle_gamma   90.00
#
_symmetry.space_group_name_H-M   'P 1'
#
loop_
_entity.id
_entity.type
_entity.pdbx_description
1 polymer ?
#
loop_
_entity_poly.entity_id
_entity_poly.type
_entity_poly.pdbx_seq_one_letter_code
_entity_poly.pdbx_strand_id
1 'polypeptide(L)'
;MGHRKNIRLLFQKYNRNSIDNAGMALNSYLHYSVGYFNAFWDGNRMTYGDGDGAHGNKPLTSLDVCGHEITHGITERTSNLVYSYESGAMNEGFSDIFGTAIEAFARPGNTDWLIGGDFFTIRNMSNPNAFNHPDTYGGTYWYTGGGDNGGVHYNSGVLNHWFYLLTVGGSGVNDHSFSFNVSGIGMDKAAAIAYRLNTFYLISTSEYYDARILGIQAAEDLFGIGSNEAIQTANAWAAVGLYASTCNATSGLTAVSILDISATLKWNLESGAAYYNVQLKPNSSAYWSTVYTTTADSMDLSYLDASTLYDFRVRSSCNATYTNAQFTTAAPICNAPGGIMAVTGTNNAILNWNPANYAVSYDVEYKLPADNIWIAAGNTTSTTLTITGLTSPTTYDCRIKTNCYFGGSGYNQFQFTTTLTPCDAPTNLAFSYNNNISTFTWDAVPGAIDYTFQLDWAGGGWGAFDDVTVTNSYDLANLMQGGNFQFRVITHCSTGYSIPSSTFLFTTPCSAPGSLSATNITTTSATLNWVPAAVNNGNTTFSVAYRLANTNNAWTNVGNTNASAINVLGLASGTQYQWRVRKLCSALNSTDVFDVFTTLSAPCNVPTALSSSGITASQATVNWAAVSGAVNYSVQYKPSNSSTWSSSINSSTTNLILTGLSASTLYDWQVMTNCNANASSFVGAQFTTITPPCNVPTGLNTNPVAATQATVNWAAVSGAVSYSVQYKAASSSTWSTAVNTTATNRVITGLTASTLYDWRVMTNCSLNTSGYATAQFTTSTGSCVVPTGLVANYITNTNALMEWNAVGGANSYRLQYKKSTAGSWTTVSNINTNFRTLSNLSMYTVYEVKISTKCGSTFTAYSPVVSFTTLNCATSANNTAQWIDLFKVGTINRISGADAGGYVNTGLSTNLVIGSTGNAGQISAGFAGATASNNYNVYIDFNRNGSFNESNERVFGAALINTAGTYNFTFNIPATATPGITGMRVVMRKNTDGAPGPCLQGFVGEAEDYTVNLTTSAFQGFGENPITVSGVKTPTENVMINPGITVGPNPSTGIYNVTFNGGFIPVQYDIFSTNGHAVKSAKVVSAKILQLDITMMPAGLYLLRLTDKSGKTQMLKLIKE
;
A
#
# COMPACT_ATOMS: atom_id res chain seq x y z
N MET A 1 -3.96 1.14 30.37
CA MET A 1 -4.43 -0.25 30.11
C MET A 1 -5.54 -0.29 29.07
N GLY A 2 -6.54 0.60 29.13
CA GLY A 2 -7.65 0.63 28.16
C GLY A 2 -7.21 0.87 26.71
N HIS A 3 -6.30 1.80 26.50
CA HIS A 3 -5.74 2.09 25.18
C HIS A 3 -5.20 0.86 24.42
N ARG A 4 -4.36 0.05 25.07
CA ARG A 4 -3.82 -1.18 24.46
C ARG A 4 -4.90 -2.21 24.14
N LYS A 5 -5.99 -2.23 24.92
CA LYS A 5 -7.13 -3.11 24.65
C LYS A 5 -7.92 -2.61 23.44
N ASN A 6 -8.10 -1.29 23.29
CA ASN A 6 -8.76 -0.69 22.13
C ASN A 6 -8.04 -1.02 20.82
N ILE A 7 -6.71 -0.81 20.74
CA ILE A 7 -5.94 -1.19 19.55
C ILE A 7 -6.06 -2.69 19.27
N ARG A 8 -6.06 -3.52 20.33
CA ARG A 8 -6.23 -4.97 20.19
C ARG A 8 -7.61 -5.34 19.65
N LEU A 9 -8.69 -4.68 20.09
CA LEU A 9 -10.03 -4.88 19.54
C LEU A 9 -10.04 -4.54 18.04
N LEU A 10 -9.56 -3.35 17.67
CA LEU A 10 -9.51 -2.89 16.28
C LEU A 10 -8.72 -3.84 15.37
N PHE A 11 -7.55 -4.28 15.83
CA PHE A 11 -6.70 -5.17 15.07
C PHE A 11 -7.29 -6.59 14.97
N GLN A 12 -7.77 -7.16 16.10
CA GLN A 12 -8.22 -8.55 16.14
C GLN A 12 -9.61 -8.77 15.54
N LYS A 13 -10.51 -7.79 15.63
CA LYS A 13 -11.89 -7.91 15.14
C LYS A 13 -12.09 -7.30 13.75
N TYR A 14 -11.34 -6.25 13.41
CA TYR A 14 -11.59 -5.48 12.18
C TYR A 14 -10.36 -5.37 11.26
N ASN A 15 -9.25 -6.01 11.62
CA ASN A 15 -7.98 -5.91 10.90
C ASN A 15 -7.52 -4.45 10.68
N ARG A 16 -7.88 -3.55 11.61
CA ARG A 16 -7.53 -2.13 11.53
C ARG A 16 -6.29 -1.83 12.37
N ASN A 17 -5.26 -1.28 11.74
CA ASN A 17 -4.03 -0.89 12.42
C ASN A 17 -4.09 0.58 12.91
N SER A 18 -4.53 0.81 14.15
CA SER A 18 -4.72 2.15 14.76
C SER A 18 -5.88 2.97 14.14
N ILE A 19 -6.05 4.22 14.55
CA ILE A 19 -7.16 5.09 14.10
C ILE A 19 -7.06 5.46 12.62
N ASP A 20 -5.88 5.42 12.02
CA ASP A 20 -5.62 5.76 10.61
C ASP A 20 -5.48 4.53 9.70
N ASN A 21 -5.57 3.33 10.26
CA ASN A 21 -5.28 2.07 9.58
C ASN A 21 -3.83 1.93 9.05
N ALA A 22 -2.90 2.76 9.52
CA ALA A 22 -1.48 2.75 9.12
C ALA A 22 -0.52 2.75 10.32
N GLY A 23 -1.02 2.44 11.52
CA GLY A 23 -0.20 2.33 12.73
C GLY A 23 0.13 3.65 13.39
N MET A 24 -0.73 4.68 13.24
CA MET A 24 -0.58 5.96 13.92
C MET A 24 -0.28 5.78 15.41
N ALA A 25 0.75 6.51 15.87
CA ALA A 25 1.05 6.62 17.29
C ALA A 25 -0.08 7.36 18.01
N LEU A 26 -0.57 6.78 19.11
CA LEU A 26 -1.68 7.32 19.85
C LEU A 26 -1.19 7.87 21.18
N ASN A 27 -1.45 9.16 21.40
CA ASN A 27 -1.01 9.89 22.57
C ASN A 27 -2.17 10.06 23.55
N SER A 28 -1.93 9.74 24.83
CA SER A 28 -2.93 9.89 25.92
C SER A 28 -2.33 10.71 27.06
N TYR A 29 -3.03 11.78 27.42
CA TYR A 29 -2.61 12.73 28.45
C TYR A 29 -3.49 12.53 29.68
N LEU A 30 -2.86 12.23 30.82
CA LEU A 30 -3.51 12.02 32.12
C LEU A 30 -3.25 13.23 33.02
N HIS A 31 -4.09 13.42 34.04
CA HIS A 31 -4.00 14.55 34.97
C HIS A 31 -4.17 15.91 34.29
N TYR A 32 -5.17 16.01 33.41
CA TYR A 32 -5.45 17.26 32.74
C TYR A 32 -6.21 18.22 33.66
N SER A 33 -5.49 19.23 34.17
CA SER A 33 -5.99 20.24 35.09
C SER A 33 -6.47 19.69 36.45
N VAL A 34 -6.69 20.58 37.42
CA VAL A 34 -7.10 20.21 38.79
C VAL A 34 -8.61 20.30 38.91
N GLY A 35 -9.26 19.22 39.35
CA GLY A 35 -10.71 19.21 39.56
C GLY A 35 -11.50 19.23 38.24
N TYR A 36 -10.93 18.69 37.15
CA TYR A 36 -11.52 18.76 35.82
C TYR A 36 -12.29 17.49 35.49
N PHE A 37 -13.62 17.60 35.41
CA PHE A 37 -14.51 16.51 35.02
C PHE A 37 -14.81 16.53 33.53
N ASN A 38 -13.83 16.12 32.71
CA ASN A 38 -14.04 15.90 31.28
C ASN A 38 -12.96 14.98 30.69
N ALA A 39 -13.29 14.32 29.59
CA ALA A 39 -12.37 13.62 28.70
C ALA A 39 -12.67 14.06 27.27
N PHE A 40 -11.66 14.12 26.42
CA PHE A 40 -11.87 14.52 25.02
C PHE A 40 -10.75 14.04 24.10
N TRP A 41 -11.11 13.85 22.83
CA TRP A 41 -10.23 13.79 21.68
C TRP A 41 -10.11 15.16 21.01
N ASP A 42 -8.88 15.61 20.72
CA ASP A 42 -8.61 16.93 20.12
C ASP A 42 -8.11 16.89 18.67
N GLY A 43 -8.23 15.73 17.99
CA GLY A 43 -7.68 15.50 16.66
C GLY A 43 -6.26 14.92 16.65
N ASN A 44 -5.53 15.01 17.76
CA ASN A 44 -4.16 14.52 17.86
C ASN A 44 -3.89 13.64 19.09
N ARG A 45 -4.65 13.82 20.17
CA ARG A 45 -4.48 13.10 21.43
C ARG A 45 -5.80 12.95 22.17
N MET A 46 -5.85 11.93 23.03
CA MET A 46 -6.91 11.77 24.04
C MET A 46 -6.44 12.41 25.34
N THR A 47 -7.33 13.11 26.02
CA THR A 47 -7.04 13.83 27.27
C THR A 47 -8.04 13.42 28.34
N TYR A 48 -7.56 13.16 29.57
CA TYR A 48 -8.38 12.69 30.67
C TYR A 48 -8.16 13.55 31.92
N GLY A 49 -9.26 14.12 32.44
CA GLY A 49 -9.27 14.91 33.66
C GLY A 49 -9.26 14.06 34.94
N ASP A 50 -8.91 14.71 36.04
CA ASP A 50 -8.85 14.11 37.39
C ASP A 50 -10.22 13.86 38.02
N GLY A 51 -11.30 14.33 37.39
CA GLY A 51 -12.62 14.39 37.99
C GLY A 51 -12.73 15.54 38.99
N ASP A 52 -13.93 15.74 39.53
CA ASP A 52 -14.21 16.80 40.50
C ASP A 52 -14.95 16.28 41.74
N GLY A 53 -15.14 17.16 42.73
CA GLY A 53 -15.82 16.80 43.98
C GLY A 53 -17.31 16.46 43.80
N ALA A 54 -17.97 16.98 42.77
CA ALA A 54 -19.37 16.70 42.49
C ALA A 54 -19.59 15.29 41.93
N HIS A 55 -18.57 14.75 41.25
CA HIS A 55 -18.60 13.44 40.59
C HIS A 55 -17.66 12.41 41.27
N GLY A 56 -17.41 12.58 42.58
CA GLY A 56 -16.73 11.59 43.41
C GLY A 56 -15.20 11.57 43.30
N ASN A 57 -14.57 12.61 42.76
CA ASN A 57 -13.13 12.77 42.57
C ASN A 57 -12.46 11.57 41.88
N LYS A 58 -13.14 10.99 40.89
CA LYS A 58 -12.63 9.85 40.13
C LYS A 58 -12.12 10.31 38.76
N PRO A 59 -10.92 9.86 38.32
CA PRO A 59 -10.39 10.21 37.01
C PRO A 59 -11.19 9.53 35.89
N LEU A 60 -11.41 10.23 34.78
CA LEU A 60 -12.20 9.76 33.62
C LEU A 60 -11.39 8.80 32.74
N THR A 61 -10.86 7.73 33.34
CA THR A 61 -9.90 6.80 32.69
C THR A 61 -10.41 5.36 32.60
N SER A 62 -11.73 5.18 32.73
CA SER A 62 -12.39 3.89 32.59
C SER A 62 -12.31 3.36 31.16
N LEU A 63 -12.60 2.07 30.97
CA LEU A 63 -12.40 1.39 29.69
C LEU A 63 -13.34 1.91 28.62
N ASP A 64 -14.62 2.08 28.96
CA ASP A 64 -15.65 2.71 28.16
C ASP A 64 -15.27 4.13 27.74
N VAL A 65 -14.82 5.01 28.65
CA VAL A 65 -14.38 6.37 28.32
C VAL A 65 -13.15 6.35 27.41
N CYS A 66 -12.18 5.48 27.68
CA CYS A 66 -11.04 5.34 26.77
C CYS A 66 -11.45 4.84 25.37
N GLY A 67 -12.46 3.98 25.28
CA GLY A 67 -13.04 3.49 24.01
C GLY A 67 -13.88 4.54 23.30
N HIS A 68 -14.57 5.40 24.06
CA HIS A 68 -15.30 6.55 23.58
C HIS A 68 -14.35 7.55 22.91
N GLU A 69 -13.33 8.02 23.61
CA GLU A 69 -12.42 9.05 23.07
C GLU A 69 -11.65 8.60 21.82
N ILE A 70 -11.22 7.34 21.75
CA ILE A 70 -10.51 6.84 20.56
C ILE A 70 -11.45 6.75 19.35
N THR A 71 -12.75 6.55 19.59
CA THR A 71 -13.74 6.39 18.53
C THR A 71 -14.07 7.72 17.87
N HIS A 72 -14.05 8.83 18.58
CA HIS A 72 -14.05 10.15 17.94
C HIS A 72 -12.94 10.28 16.89
N GLY A 73 -11.73 9.81 17.21
CA GLY A 73 -10.62 9.78 16.25
C GLY A 73 -10.81 8.82 15.08
N ILE A 74 -11.56 7.72 15.25
CA ILE A 74 -11.95 6.84 14.13
C ILE A 74 -12.96 7.56 13.24
N THR A 75 -14.02 8.12 13.84
CA THR A 75 -15.08 8.85 13.15
C THR A 75 -14.51 10.01 12.34
N GLU A 76 -13.61 10.81 12.91
CA GLU A 76 -12.90 11.90 12.21
C GLU A 76 -12.17 11.40 10.95
N ARG A 77 -11.54 10.22 11.02
CA ARG A 77 -10.74 9.64 9.93
C ARG A 77 -11.56 8.81 8.95
N THR A 78 -12.85 8.62 9.18
CA THR A 78 -13.72 7.83 8.30
C THR A 78 -14.95 8.61 7.83
N SER A 79 -16.07 8.55 8.54
CA SER A 79 -17.32 9.21 8.15
C SER A 79 -17.25 10.73 8.29
N ASN A 80 -16.35 11.23 9.13
CA ASN A 80 -16.14 12.63 9.46
C ASN A 80 -17.44 13.33 9.90
N LEU A 81 -18.29 12.61 10.66
CA LEU A 81 -19.55 13.14 11.18
C LEU A 81 -19.32 14.46 11.92
N VAL A 82 -19.90 15.54 11.40
CA VAL A 82 -19.84 16.87 11.99
C VAL A 82 -20.43 16.81 13.39
N TYR A 83 -19.71 17.35 14.38
CA TYR A 83 -20.11 17.36 15.78
C TYR A 83 -21.23 18.40 16.06
N SER A 84 -22.37 18.26 15.37
CA SER A 84 -23.54 19.12 15.52
C SER A 84 -24.82 18.42 15.06
N TYR A 85 -25.93 18.71 15.73
CA TYR A 85 -27.26 18.14 15.48
C TYR A 85 -27.22 16.60 15.39
N GLU A 86 -27.97 15.99 14.47
CA GLU A 86 -28.05 14.53 14.34
C GLU A 86 -26.71 13.88 13.98
N SER A 87 -25.93 14.51 13.10
CA SER A 87 -24.59 14.01 12.74
C SER A 87 -23.69 13.93 13.98
N GLY A 88 -23.72 14.95 14.83
CA GLY A 88 -22.97 14.96 16.08
C GLY A 88 -23.52 13.96 17.10
N ALA A 89 -24.85 13.82 17.18
CA ALA A 89 -25.48 12.81 18.03
C ALA A 89 -25.07 11.38 17.66
N MET A 90 -24.90 11.09 16.37
CA MET A 90 -24.34 9.82 15.92
C MET A 90 -22.85 9.69 16.21
N ASN A 91 -22.07 10.78 16.11
CA ASN A 91 -20.65 10.78 16.50
C ASN A 91 -20.47 10.39 17.98
N GLU A 92 -21.27 10.98 18.87
CA GLU A 92 -21.36 10.58 20.29
C GLU A 92 -21.82 9.13 20.46
N GLY A 93 -22.90 8.74 19.79
CA GLY A 93 -23.46 7.40 19.92
C GLY A 93 -22.52 6.30 19.44
N PHE A 94 -21.78 6.50 18.34
CA PHE A 94 -20.73 5.54 17.94
C PHE A 94 -19.63 5.44 18.98
N SER A 95 -19.27 6.55 19.62
CA SER A 95 -18.26 6.57 20.66
C SER A 95 -18.71 5.78 21.90
N ASP A 96 -19.98 5.89 22.29
CA ASP A 96 -20.58 5.04 23.34
C ASP A 96 -20.65 3.56 22.95
N ILE A 97 -21.01 3.26 21.70
CA ILE A 97 -21.04 1.90 21.15
C ILE A 97 -19.68 1.23 21.28
N PHE A 98 -18.62 1.90 20.82
CA PHE A 98 -17.27 1.31 20.84
C PHE A 98 -16.64 1.36 22.23
N GLY A 99 -17.02 2.31 23.09
CA GLY A 99 -16.78 2.28 24.53
C GLY A 99 -17.33 1.00 25.18
N THR A 100 -18.58 0.67 24.90
CA THR A 100 -19.23 -0.53 25.43
C THR A 100 -18.66 -1.81 24.80
N ALA A 101 -18.37 -1.80 23.49
CA ALA A 101 -17.78 -2.93 22.80
C ALA A 101 -16.39 -3.27 23.33
N ILE A 102 -15.57 -2.26 23.68
CA ILE A 102 -14.27 -2.52 24.30
C ILE A 102 -14.42 -3.11 25.69
N GLU A 103 -15.40 -2.67 26.48
CA GLU A 103 -15.67 -3.26 27.78
C GLU A 103 -16.08 -4.72 27.66
N ALA A 104 -16.99 -5.04 26.74
CA ALA A 104 -17.39 -6.42 26.46
C ALA A 104 -16.22 -7.29 26.01
N PHE A 105 -15.31 -6.75 25.19
CA PHE A 105 -14.09 -7.44 24.75
C PHE A 105 -13.08 -7.62 25.89
N ALA A 106 -12.94 -6.61 26.75
CA ALA A 106 -11.97 -6.56 27.83
C ALA A 106 -12.42 -7.28 29.10
N ARG A 107 -13.74 -7.41 29.31
CA ARG A 107 -14.45 -7.99 30.44
C ARG A 107 -15.66 -8.82 29.94
N PRO A 108 -15.45 -9.96 29.25
CA PRO A 108 -16.56 -10.76 28.72
C PRO A 108 -17.56 -11.15 29.81
N GLY A 109 -18.85 -10.88 29.57
CA GLY A 109 -19.94 -11.15 30.51
C GLY A 109 -20.17 -10.08 31.59
N ASN A 110 -19.41 -8.98 31.57
CA ASN A 110 -19.60 -7.83 32.46
C ASN A 110 -19.75 -6.54 31.65
N THR A 111 -20.83 -6.48 30.86
CA THR A 111 -21.23 -5.29 30.09
C THR A 111 -22.47 -4.72 30.76
N ASP A 112 -22.32 -3.60 31.46
CA ASP A 112 -23.37 -2.99 32.26
C ASP A 112 -24.26 -2.03 31.46
N TRP A 113 -23.85 -1.69 30.22
CA TRP A 113 -24.53 -0.75 29.33
C TRP A 113 -24.61 0.68 29.89
N LEU A 114 -23.75 1.00 30.86
CA LEU A 114 -23.68 2.30 31.52
C LEU A 114 -22.40 3.02 31.08
N ILE A 115 -22.56 4.14 30.38
CA ILE A 115 -21.41 4.97 30.05
C ILE A 115 -20.98 5.72 31.30
N GLY A 116 -19.76 5.45 31.75
CA GLY A 116 -19.16 5.93 32.98
C GLY A 116 -19.52 5.13 34.23
N GLY A 117 -20.03 3.90 34.09
CA GLY A 117 -20.44 3.05 35.23
C GLY A 117 -19.37 2.84 36.30
N ASP A 118 -18.10 2.79 35.90
CA ASP A 118 -16.95 2.61 36.80
C ASP A 118 -16.64 3.86 37.67
N PHE A 119 -17.13 5.04 37.28
CA PHE A 119 -16.95 6.29 38.03
C PHE A 119 -18.26 7.00 38.35
N PHE A 120 -18.89 7.60 37.36
CA PHE A 120 -20.12 8.35 37.41
C PHE A 120 -20.88 8.13 36.10
N THR A 121 -22.04 7.48 36.18
CA THR A 121 -22.83 7.18 35.00
C THR A 121 -23.44 8.45 34.42
N ILE A 122 -23.14 8.70 33.15
CA ILE A 122 -23.68 9.85 32.41
C ILE A 122 -24.77 9.44 31.42
N ARG A 123 -24.77 8.19 30.94
CA ARG A 123 -25.77 7.65 30.00
C ARG A 123 -26.02 6.18 30.27
N ASN A 124 -27.22 5.72 29.91
CA ASN A 124 -27.60 4.31 29.96
C ASN A 124 -28.09 3.88 28.58
N MET A 125 -27.33 3.02 27.89
CA MET A 125 -27.68 2.57 26.54
C MET A 125 -28.88 1.61 26.55
N SER A 126 -29.09 0.87 27.63
CA SER A 126 -30.22 -0.06 27.77
C SER A 126 -31.54 0.64 28.13
N ASN A 127 -31.47 1.80 28.80
CA ASN A 127 -32.61 2.63 29.18
C ASN A 127 -32.23 4.13 29.15
N PRO A 128 -32.16 4.77 27.97
CA PRO A 128 -31.79 6.18 27.83
C PRO A 128 -32.66 7.15 28.65
N ASN A 129 -33.96 6.86 28.75
CA ASN A 129 -34.93 7.68 29.47
C ASN A 129 -34.58 7.87 30.96
N ALA A 130 -33.82 6.96 31.57
CA ALA A 130 -33.34 7.09 32.94
C ALA A 130 -32.40 8.29 33.16
N PHE A 131 -31.83 8.84 32.09
CA PHE A 131 -30.92 9.99 32.09
C PHE A 131 -31.48 11.16 31.27
N ASN A 132 -32.80 11.19 31.00
CA ASN A 132 -33.46 12.18 30.15
C ASN A 132 -32.90 12.23 28.72
N HIS A 133 -32.49 11.07 28.17
CA HIS A 133 -32.07 10.94 26.77
C HIS A 133 -33.13 10.11 26.03
N PRO A 134 -33.45 10.42 24.76
CA PRO A 134 -34.44 9.68 23.99
C PRO A 134 -33.98 8.25 23.69
N ASP A 135 -34.86 7.27 23.88
CA ASP A 135 -34.72 5.91 23.35
C ASP A 135 -35.38 5.75 21.96
N THR A 136 -36.23 6.71 21.59
CA THR A 136 -37.01 6.76 20.35
C THR A 136 -36.73 8.05 19.60
N TYR A 137 -36.44 7.97 18.29
CA TYR A 137 -36.22 9.12 17.41
C TYR A 137 -37.42 10.07 17.42
N GLY A 138 -37.22 11.34 17.80
CA GLY A 138 -38.30 12.32 17.95
C GLY A 138 -39.25 12.08 19.14
N GLY A 139 -38.93 11.10 20.00
CA GLY A 139 -39.76 10.69 21.13
C GLY A 139 -39.51 11.50 22.41
N THR A 140 -39.81 10.87 23.55
CA THR A 140 -39.64 11.43 24.88
C THR A 140 -38.18 11.85 25.09
N TYR A 141 -37.98 13.05 25.64
CA TYR A 141 -36.66 13.67 25.86
C TYR A 141 -35.84 14.03 24.61
N TRP A 142 -36.42 13.96 23.40
CA TRP A 142 -35.77 14.46 22.19
C TRP A 142 -35.46 15.97 22.32
N TYR A 143 -34.21 16.36 22.07
CA TYR A 143 -33.75 17.74 22.19
C TYR A 143 -33.79 18.46 20.84
N THR A 144 -34.45 19.63 20.79
CA THR A 144 -34.64 20.45 19.58
C THR A 144 -34.00 21.83 19.65
N GLY A 145 -33.33 22.17 20.76
CA GLY A 145 -32.70 23.47 20.96
C GLY A 145 -31.32 23.60 20.29
N GLY A 146 -30.70 24.78 20.42
CA GLY A 146 -29.32 25.03 19.93
C GLY A 146 -28.20 24.72 20.94
N GLY A 147 -28.54 24.41 22.19
CA GLY A 147 -27.56 23.99 23.20
C GLY A 147 -26.96 22.63 22.87
N ASP A 148 -25.82 22.31 23.47
CA ASP A 148 -25.15 21.02 23.24
C ASP A 148 -24.91 20.72 21.74
N ASN A 149 -24.51 21.77 21.00
CA ASN A 149 -24.33 21.75 19.54
C ASN A 149 -25.54 21.22 18.75
N GLY A 150 -26.76 21.39 19.25
CA GLY A 150 -27.97 20.84 18.62
C GLY A 150 -28.44 19.52 19.23
N GLY A 151 -28.07 19.23 20.48
CA GLY A 151 -28.50 18.04 21.21
C GLY A 151 -27.62 16.81 21.01
N VAL A 152 -26.32 17.00 20.76
CA VAL A 152 -25.37 15.93 20.42
C VAL A 152 -25.32 14.83 21.49
N HIS A 153 -25.11 15.16 22.75
CA HIS A 153 -25.08 14.17 23.83
C HIS A 153 -26.46 13.63 24.17
N TYR A 154 -27.51 14.46 24.10
CA TYR A 154 -28.89 14.02 24.39
C TYR A 154 -29.37 13.01 23.35
N ASN A 155 -29.43 13.43 22.08
CA ASN A 155 -30.02 12.66 20.98
C ASN A 155 -29.18 11.43 20.60
N SER A 156 -27.95 11.27 21.11
CA SER A 156 -27.16 10.03 21.01
C SER A 156 -27.86 8.80 21.61
N GLY A 157 -28.82 9.02 22.51
CA GLY A 157 -29.62 7.98 23.16
C GLY A 157 -30.31 7.02 22.18
N VAL A 158 -30.71 7.50 21.01
CA VAL A 158 -31.36 6.69 19.96
C VAL A 158 -30.38 5.67 19.37
N LEU A 159 -29.17 6.09 18.98
CA LEU A 159 -28.15 5.17 18.45
C LEU A 159 -27.69 4.18 19.54
N ASN A 160 -27.60 4.65 20.78
CA ASN A 160 -27.24 3.85 21.94
C ASN A 160 -28.24 2.72 22.18
N HIS A 161 -29.53 3.05 22.21
CA HIS A 161 -30.58 2.06 22.41
C HIS A 161 -30.72 1.10 21.22
N TRP A 162 -30.54 1.60 20.00
CA TRP A 162 -30.51 0.77 18.79
C TRP A 162 -29.44 -0.32 18.90
N PHE A 163 -28.23 0.05 19.31
CA PHE A 163 -27.13 -0.90 19.44
C PHE A 163 -27.36 -1.91 20.57
N TYR A 164 -27.95 -1.48 21.69
CA TYR A 164 -28.37 -2.37 22.76
C TYR A 164 -29.37 -3.42 22.27
N LEU A 165 -30.46 -2.97 21.62
CA LEU A 165 -31.51 -3.86 21.11
C LEU A 165 -30.97 -4.80 20.03
N LEU A 166 -30.11 -4.32 19.13
CA LEU A 166 -29.47 -5.16 18.13
C LEU A 166 -28.59 -6.24 18.79
N THR A 167 -27.88 -5.88 19.85
CA THR A 167 -26.94 -6.78 20.53
C THR A 167 -27.65 -7.82 21.40
N VAL A 168 -28.54 -7.37 22.29
CA VAL A 168 -29.18 -8.19 23.35
C VAL A 168 -30.55 -8.71 22.93
N GLY A 169 -31.26 -7.96 22.09
CA GLY A 169 -32.67 -8.18 21.80
C GLY A 169 -33.58 -7.51 22.82
N GLY A 170 -34.88 -7.52 22.53
CA GLY A 170 -35.90 -6.91 23.38
C GLY A 170 -37.24 -6.81 22.67
N SER A 171 -38.31 -6.67 23.45
CA SER A 171 -39.66 -6.46 22.93
C SER A 171 -40.38 -5.41 23.76
N GLY A 172 -41.20 -4.58 23.12
CA GLY A 172 -41.90 -3.50 23.80
C GLY A 172 -42.73 -2.65 22.84
N VAL A 173 -43.17 -1.50 23.33
CA VAL A 173 -43.85 -0.47 22.54
C VAL A 173 -43.05 0.82 22.73
N ASN A 174 -42.62 1.46 21.64
CA ASN A 174 -41.86 2.70 21.70
C ASN A 174 -42.78 3.94 21.82
N ASP A 175 -42.19 5.14 21.90
CA ASP A 175 -42.95 6.40 22.06
C ASP A 175 -43.92 6.71 20.90
N HIS A 176 -43.73 6.06 19.75
CA HIS A 176 -44.61 6.17 18.58
C HIS A 176 -45.73 5.11 18.58
N SER A 177 -45.96 4.43 19.71
CA SER A 177 -46.92 3.31 19.83
C SER A 177 -46.60 2.13 18.90
N PHE A 178 -45.36 2.00 18.42
CA PHE A 178 -44.94 0.88 17.58
C PHE A 178 -44.51 -0.30 18.45
N SER A 179 -45.22 -1.41 18.31
CA SER A 179 -44.86 -2.68 18.96
C SER A 179 -43.72 -3.35 18.22
N PHE A 180 -42.61 -3.61 18.91
CA PHE A 180 -41.41 -4.20 18.34
C PHE A 180 -41.01 -5.49 19.06
N ASN A 181 -40.31 -6.35 18.32
CA ASN A 181 -39.64 -7.54 18.84
C ASN A 181 -38.33 -7.74 18.08
N VAL A 182 -37.20 -7.61 18.77
CA VAL A 182 -35.84 -7.73 18.22
C VAL A 182 -35.18 -8.95 18.86
N SER A 183 -34.68 -9.85 18.02
CA SER A 183 -33.82 -10.95 18.46
C SER A 183 -32.37 -10.49 18.45
N GLY A 184 -31.68 -10.56 19.60
CA GLY A 184 -30.29 -10.11 19.70
C GLY A 184 -29.34 -10.95 18.84
N ILE A 185 -28.45 -10.30 18.10
CA ILE A 185 -27.45 -10.97 17.24
C ILE A 185 -26.08 -11.12 17.91
N GLY A 186 -25.94 -10.61 19.13
CA GLY A 186 -24.72 -10.65 19.93
C GLY A 186 -23.71 -9.55 19.58
N MET A 187 -22.85 -9.25 20.57
CA MET A 187 -21.95 -8.09 20.57
C MET A 187 -21.01 -8.06 19.35
N ASP A 188 -20.37 -9.18 19.02
CA ASP A 188 -19.40 -9.21 17.92
C ASP A 188 -20.02 -8.85 16.56
N LYS A 189 -21.23 -9.36 16.26
CA LYS A 189 -21.91 -9.09 14.99
C LYS A 189 -22.48 -7.68 14.96
N ALA A 190 -23.12 -7.23 16.05
CA ALA A 190 -23.65 -5.88 16.15
C ALA A 190 -22.52 -4.83 16.02
N ALA A 191 -21.40 -5.02 16.72
CA ALA A 191 -20.25 -4.12 16.65
C ALA A 191 -19.60 -4.11 15.25
N ALA A 192 -19.58 -5.23 14.53
CA ALA A 192 -19.11 -5.28 13.14
C ALA A 192 -20.01 -4.46 12.19
N ILE A 193 -21.33 -4.51 12.38
CA ILE A 193 -22.29 -3.70 11.60
C ILE A 193 -22.10 -2.22 11.90
N ALA A 194 -22.03 -1.84 13.18
CA ALA A 194 -21.79 -0.45 13.60
C ALA A 194 -20.43 0.07 13.08
N TYR A 195 -19.39 -0.77 13.11
CA TYR A 195 -18.07 -0.42 12.57
C TYR A 195 -18.15 -0.16 11.07
N ARG A 196 -18.78 -1.08 10.32
CA ARG A 196 -18.89 -0.94 8.86
C ARG A 196 -19.74 0.28 8.49
N LEU A 197 -20.83 0.53 9.22
CA LEU A 197 -21.67 1.71 9.06
C LEU A 197 -20.88 3.01 9.20
N ASN A 198 -20.15 3.16 10.31
CA ASN A 198 -19.37 4.38 10.60
C ASN A 198 -18.12 4.54 9.71
N THR A 199 -17.56 3.44 9.19
CA THR A 199 -16.27 3.51 8.46
C THR A 199 -16.38 3.49 6.95
N PHE A 200 -17.48 2.99 6.37
CA PHE A 200 -17.61 2.82 4.91
C PHE A 200 -18.84 3.49 4.29
N TYR A 201 -19.88 3.82 5.06
CA TYR A 201 -21.14 4.31 4.48
C TYR A 201 -21.52 5.72 4.88
N LEU A 202 -21.42 6.06 6.17
CA LEU A 202 -21.80 7.40 6.63
C LEU A 202 -20.84 8.46 6.11
N ILE A 203 -21.38 9.64 5.86
CA ILE A 203 -20.65 10.85 5.46
C ILE A 203 -20.89 11.96 6.50
N SER A 204 -20.15 13.06 6.38
CA SER A 204 -20.07 14.09 7.42
C SER A 204 -21.41 14.73 7.81
N THR A 205 -22.38 14.75 6.90
CA THR A 205 -23.72 15.33 7.08
C THR A 205 -24.81 14.28 7.25
N SER A 206 -24.46 13.00 7.41
CA SER A 206 -25.47 11.96 7.57
C SER A 206 -26.35 12.21 8.80
N GLU A 207 -27.61 11.79 8.68
CA GLU A 207 -28.63 11.86 9.72
C GLU A 207 -29.09 10.45 10.15
N TYR A 208 -29.96 10.36 11.16
CA TYR A 208 -30.42 9.07 11.68
C TYR A 208 -31.16 8.22 10.63
N TYR A 209 -31.84 8.86 9.67
CA TYR A 209 -32.44 8.17 8.53
C TYR A 209 -31.40 7.50 7.62
N ASP A 210 -30.25 8.13 7.39
CA ASP A 210 -29.16 7.54 6.63
C ASP A 210 -28.57 6.35 7.38
N ALA A 211 -28.33 6.49 8.69
CA ALA A 211 -27.79 5.42 9.54
C ALA A 211 -28.69 4.18 9.56
N ARG A 212 -30.01 4.36 9.54
CA ARG A 212 -30.96 3.26 9.37
C ARG A 212 -30.72 2.51 8.06
N ILE A 213 -30.77 3.24 6.94
CA ILE A 213 -30.75 2.66 5.60
C ILE A 213 -29.40 1.97 5.35
N LEU A 214 -28.32 2.69 5.63
CA LEU A 214 -26.95 2.24 5.41
C LEU A 214 -26.53 1.20 6.46
N GLY A 215 -27.12 1.21 7.65
CA GLY A 215 -26.90 0.17 8.67
C GLY A 215 -27.44 -1.18 8.24
N ILE A 216 -28.62 -1.20 7.62
CA ILE A 216 -29.18 -2.42 7.01
C ILE A 216 -28.27 -2.88 5.86
N GLN A 217 -27.85 -1.96 4.99
CA GLN A 217 -26.90 -2.31 3.92
C GLN A 217 -25.58 -2.86 4.47
N ALA A 218 -25.05 -2.30 5.55
CA ALA A 218 -23.85 -2.78 6.21
C ALA A 218 -24.00 -4.22 6.73
N ALA A 219 -25.18 -4.56 7.27
CA ALA A 219 -25.50 -5.91 7.68
C ALA A 219 -25.66 -6.87 6.49
N GLU A 220 -26.30 -6.43 5.41
CA GLU A 220 -26.45 -7.22 4.18
C GLU A 220 -25.10 -7.49 3.50
N ASP A 221 -24.17 -6.55 3.52
CA ASP A 221 -22.82 -6.72 2.99
C ASP A 221 -21.99 -7.70 3.82
N LEU A 222 -22.15 -7.71 5.16
CA LEU A 222 -21.41 -8.59 6.05
C LEU A 222 -21.97 -10.02 6.09
N PHE A 223 -23.29 -10.16 6.02
CA PHE A 223 -23.98 -11.43 6.33
C PHE A 223 -24.91 -11.93 5.22
N GLY A 224 -25.09 -11.14 4.15
CA GLY A 224 -25.98 -11.44 3.03
C GLY A 224 -27.38 -10.81 3.19
N ILE A 225 -28.02 -10.55 2.05
CA ILE A 225 -29.38 -10.01 1.97
C ILE A 225 -30.39 -10.99 2.55
N GLY A 226 -31.27 -10.51 3.43
CA GLY A 226 -32.26 -11.36 4.11
C GLY A 226 -31.68 -12.26 5.21
N SER A 227 -30.41 -12.07 5.58
CA SER A 227 -29.82 -12.70 6.76
C SER A 227 -30.56 -12.28 8.03
N ASN A 228 -30.48 -13.11 9.07
CA ASN A 228 -31.05 -12.76 10.37
C ASN A 228 -30.45 -11.43 10.87
N GLU A 229 -29.15 -11.21 10.66
CA GLU A 229 -28.45 -9.98 11.03
C GLU A 229 -29.03 -8.73 10.36
N ALA A 230 -29.30 -8.79 9.05
CA ALA A 230 -29.94 -7.68 8.33
C ALA A 230 -31.38 -7.43 8.81
N ILE A 231 -32.15 -8.51 9.06
CA ILE A 231 -33.52 -8.42 9.57
C ILE A 231 -33.54 -7.80 10.98
N GLN A 232 -32.69 -8.28 11.89
CA GLN A 232 -32.65 -7.74 13.26
C GLN A 232 -32.08 -6.33 13.31
N THR A 233 -31.18 -5.97 12.38
CA THR A 233 -30.75 -4.57 12.21
C THR A 233 -31.92 -3.66 11.83
N ALA A 234 -32.76 -4.09 10.89
CA ALA A 234 -33.97 -3.36 10.53
C ALA A 234 -34.99 -3.30 11.68
N ASN A 235 -35.19 -4.40 12.41
CA ASN A 235 -36.10 -4.45 13.56
C ASN A 235 -35.63 -3.55 14.71
N ALA A 236 -34.32 -3.49 14.98
CA ALA A 236 -33.75 -2.61 15.99
C ALA A 236 -33.93 -1.14 15.62
N TRP A 237 -33.74 -0.77 14.34
CA TRP A 237 -34.04 0.60 13.88
C TRP A 237 -35.53 0.93 14.03
N ALA A 238 -36.40 -0.01 13.70
CA ALA A 238 -37.83 0.15 13.89
C ALA A 238 -38.20 0.35 15.37
N ALA A 239 -37.56 -0.39 16.28
CA ALA A 239 -37.77 -0.27 17.71
C ALA A 239 -37.45 1.14 18.24
N VAL A 240 -36.37 1.77 17.75
CA VAL A 240 -35.99 3.14 18.14
C VAL A 240 -36.71 4.24 17.34
N GLY A 241 -37.85 3.94 16.72
CA GLY A 241 -38.71 4.92 16.06
C GLY A 241 -38.39 5.17 14.59
N LEU A 242 -37.46 4.42 14.01
CA LEU A 242 -37.02 4.54 12.61
C LEU A 242 -37.40 3.26 11.82
N TYR A 243 -38.69 3.06 11.56
CA TYR A 243 -39.23 1.83 10.94
C TYR A 243 -39.44 1.92 9.41
N ALA A 244 -39.49 0.74 8.78
CA ALA A 244 -39.83 0.55 7.38
C ALA A 244 -41.34 0.63 7.14
N SER A 245 -41.96 1.81 7.23
CA SER A 245 -43.28 2.00 6.61
C SER A 245 -43.64 3.47 6.44
N THR A 246 -43.18 4.06 5.34
CA THR A 246 -43.89 5.15 4.68
C THR A 246 -44.38 4.78 3.28
N CYS A 247 -44.01 3.60 2.75
CA CYS A 247 -44.29 3.22 1.37
C CYS A 247 -44.77 1.76 1.21
N ASN A 248 -45.62 1.55 0.20
CA ASN A 248 -46.13 0.22 -0.17
C ASN A 248 -45.04 -0.64 -0.82
N ALA A 249 -45.28 -1.95 -0.94
CA ALA A 249 -44.43 -2.83 -1.73
C ALA A 249 -44.41 -2.36 -3.19
N THR A 250 -43.23 -2.39 -3.83
CA THR A 250 -43.06 -1.90 -5.20
C THR A 250 -44.04 -2.60 -6.15
N SER A 251 -44.84 -1.82 -6.87
CA SER A 251 -45.92 -2.31 -7.71
C SER A 251 -45.63 -2.11 -9.22
N GLY A 252 -46.47 -2.69 -10.10
CA GLY A 252 -46.40 -2.42 -11.54
C GLY A 252 -45.20 -3.05 -12.28
N LEU A 253 -44.57 -4.07 -11.71
CA LEU A 253 -43.41 -4.73 -12.32
C LEU A 253 -43.77 -5.33 -13.69
N THR A 254 -43.15 -4.81 -14.75
CA THR A 254 -43.31 -5.29 -16.13
C THR A 254 -41.98 -5.25 -16.88
N ALA A 255 -41.89 -5.99 -17.98
CA ALA A 255 -40.80 -5.86 -18.94
C ALA A 255 -41.35 -5.39 -20.29
N VAL A 256 -40.68 -4.43 -20.93
CA VAL A 256 -41.03 -3.87 -22.25
C VAL A 256 -39.81 -3.90 -23.17
N SER A 257 -40.00 -3.55 -24.45
CA SER A 257 -38.90 -3.51 -25.44
C SER A 257 -38.09 -4.82 -25.50
N ILE A 258 -38.78 -5.94 -25.37
CA ILE A 258 -38.15 -7.25 -25.25
C ILE A 258 -37.66 -7.69 -26.63
N LEU A 259 -36.34 -7.80 -26.77
CA LEU A 259 -35.64 -8.34 -27.92
C LEU A 259 -35.01 -9.70 -27.57
N ASP A 260 -34.25 -10.26 -28.51
CA ASP A 260 -33.55 -11.52 -28.31
C ASP A 260 -32.46 -11.41 -27.24
N ILE A 261 -31.82 -10.24 -27.13
CA ILE A 261 -30.76 -10.00 -26.14
C ILE A 261 -31.02 -8.82 -25.22
N SER A 262 -32.20 -8.21 -25.19
CA SER A 262 -32.43 -7.04 -24.33
C SER A 262 -33.87 -6.94 -23.87
N ALA A 263 -34.09 -6.24 -22.77
CA ALA A 263 -35.43 -5.88 -22.28
C ALA A 263 -35.30 -4.67 -21.36
N THR A 264 -36.36 -3.89 -21.22
CA THR A 264 -36.43 -2.82 -20.22
C THR A 264 -37.37 -3.25 -19.11
N LEU A 265 -36.86 -3.41 -17.89
CA LEU A 265 -37.69 -3.61 -16.70
C LEU A 265 -38.30 -2.29 -16.27
N LYS A 266 -39.56 -2.30 -15.81
CA LYS A 266 -40.29 -1.12 -15.31
C LYS A 266 -41.07 -1.46 -14.05
N TRP A 267 -41.26 -0.47 -13.18
CA TRP A 267 -42.11 -0.53 -11.99
C TRP A 267 -42.68 0.86 -11.67
N ASN A 268 -43.65 0.93 -10.77
CA ASN A 268 -44.21 2.20 -10.30
C ASN A 268 -43.31 2.81 -9.22
N LEU A 269 -43.14 4.14 -9.25
CA LEU A 269 -42.48 4.85 -8.16
C LEU A 269 -43.37 4.89 -6.92
N GLU A 270 -42.82 4.52 -5.78
CA GLU A 270 -43.46 4.56 -4.47
C GLU A 270 -43.05 5.83 -3.71
N SER A 271 -44.03 6.53 -3.13
CA SER A 271 -43.78 7.73 -2.32
C SER A 271 -42.93 7.36 -1.09
N GLY A 272 -41.81 8.07 -0.88
CA GLY A 272 -40.87 7.79 0.21
C GLY A 272 -39.71 6.84 -0.15
N ALA A 273 -39.67 6.31 -1.38
CA ALA A 273 -38.52 5.54 -1.87
C ALA A 273 -37.42 6.47 -2.39
N ALA A 274 -36.22 6.39 -1.81
CA ALA A 274 -35.04 7.10 -2.28
C ALA A 274 -34.34 6.34 -3.43
N TYR A 275 -34.39 5.01 -3.41
CA TYR A 275 -33.86 4.14 -4.45
C TYR A 275 -34.57 2.78 -4.46
N TYR A 276 -34.30 1.98 -5.48
CA TYR A 276 -34.77 0.62 -5.67
C TYR A 276 -33.59 -0.34 -5.78
N ASN A 277 -33.80 -1.57 -5.33
CA ASN A 277 -32.88 -2.69 -5.49
C ASN A 277 -33.53 -3.70 -6.42
N VAL A 278 -32.86 -3.99 -7.53
CA VAL A 278 -33.33 -4.87 -8.60
C VAL A 278 -32.41 -6.08 -8.69
N GLN A 279 -32.99 -7.26 -8.85
CA GLN A 279 -32.25 -8.48 -9.17
C GLN A 279 -32.96 -9.23 -10.29
N LEU A 280 -32.19 -9.92 -11.13
CA LEU A 280 -32.73 -10.85 -12.12
C LEU A 280 -32.00 -12.19 -12.10
N LYS A 281 -32.64 -13.21 -12.64
CA LYS A 281 -32.00 -14.49 -12.97
C LYS A 281 -32.73 -15.17 -14.12
N PRO A 282 -32.04 -15.97 -14.95
CA PRO A 282 -32.73 -16.98 -15.75
C PRO A 282 -33.56 -17.86 -14.80
N ASN A 283 -34.77 -18.23 -15.19
CA ASN A 283 -35.66 -19.03 -14.35
C ASN A 283 -35.03 -20.40 -13.99
N SER A 284 -34.21 -20.92 -14.90
CA SER A 284 -33.38 -22.13 -14.70
C SER A 284 -32.26 -21.98 -13.66
N SER A 285 -31.90 -20.75 -13.26
CA SER A 285 -30.89 -20.50 -12.24
C SER A 285 -31.50 -20.50 -10.83
N ALA A 286 -30.82 -21.15 -9.89
CA ALA A 286 -31.14 -21.10 -8.46
C ALA A 286 -30.68 -19.78 -7.80
N TYR A 287 -29.81 -19.01 -8.47
CA TYR A 287 -29.14 -17.85 -7.90
C TYR A 287 -29.57 -16.56 -8.59
N TRP A 288 -29.90 -15.55 -7.78
CA TRP A 288 -30.17 -14.18 -8.21
C TRP A 288 -28.88 -13.46 -8.58
N SER A 289 -28.95 -12.48 -9.49
CA SER A 289 -27.86 -11.57 -9.78
C SER A 289 -27.41 -10.78 -8.54
N THR A 290 -26.26 -10.13 -8.64
CA THR A 290 -25.92 -9.01 -7.76
C THR A 290 -27.04 -7.96 -7.78
N VAL A 291 -27.20 -7.23 -6.69
CA VAL A 291 -28.21 -6.17 -6.60
C VAL A 291 -27.80 -5.00 -7.47
N TYR A 292 -28.73 -4.56 -8.30
CA TYR A 292 -28.64 -3.29 -9.01
C TYR A 292 -29.42 -2.24 -8.23
N THR A 293 -28.77 -1.15 -7.87
CA THR A 293 -29.41 -0.03 -7.19
C THR A 293 -29.69 1.08 -8.20
N THR A 294 -30.92 1.59 -8.24
CA THR A 294 -31.30 2.69 -9.14
C THR A 294 -32.33 3.58 -8.47
N THR A 295 -32.32 4.87 -8.78
CA THR A 295 -33.37 5.82 -8.39
C THR A 295 -34.48 5.94 -9.45
N ALA A 296 -34.25 5.37 -10.64
CA ALA A 296 -35.22 5.36 -11.73
C ALA A 296 -36.36 4.35 -11.48
N ASP A 297 -37.45 4.52 -12.23
CA ASP A 297 -38.61 3.62 -12.28
C ASP A 297 -38.43 2.46 -13.27
N SER A 298 -37.24 2.37 -13.87
CA SER A 298 -36.94 1.46 -14.94
C SER A 298 -35.45 1.10 -15.00
N MET A 299 -35.17 -0.04 -15.63
CA MET A 299 -33.81 -0.54 -15.83
C MET A 299 -33.69 -1.24 -17.19
N ASP A 300 -32.84 -0.70 -18.06
CA ASP A 300 -32.51 -1.33 -19.34
C ASP A 300 -31.53 -2.49 -19.13
N LEU A 301 -31.91 -3.65 -19.64
CA LEU A 301 -31.12 -4.86 -19.68
C LEU A 301 -30.66 -5.13 -21.10
N SER A 302 -29.41 -5.51 -21.25
CA SER A 302 -28.84 -6.00 -22.51
C SER A 302 -28.16 -7.35 -22.27
N TYR A 303 -27.81 -8.07 -23.34
CA TYR A 303 -27.22 -9.41 -23.36
C TYR A 303 -27.91 -10.45 -22.51
N LEU A 304 -29.22 -10.46 -22.61
CA LEU A 304 -29.97 -11.59 -22.15
C LEU A 304 -29.75 -12.76 -23.12
N ASP A 305 -29.75 -13.97 -22.61
CA ASP A 305 -29.80 -15.16 -23.46
C ASP A 305 -31.14 -15.15 -24.22
N ALA A 306 -31.09 -15.38 -25.54
CA ALA A 306 -32.29 -15.44 -26.38
C ALA A 306 -33.18 -16.64 -26.01
N SER A 307 -34.48 -16.51 -26.26
CA SER A 307 -35.50 -17.53 -25.95
C SER A 307 -35.46 -18.05 -24.49
N THR A 308 -35.09 -17.19 -23.54
CA THR A 308 -34.90 -17.58 -22.14
C THR A 308 -35.90 -16.86 -21.25
N LEU A 309 -36.55 -17.62 -20.36
CA LEU A 309 -37.43 -17.09 -19.31
C LEU A 309 -36.57 -16.54 -18.17
N TYR A 310 -36.82 -15.30 -17.77
CA TYR A 310 -36.17 -14.62 -16.65
C TYR A 310 -37.17 -14.31 -15.54
N ASP A 311 -36.73 -14.50 -14.30
CA ASP A 311 -37.34 -13.91 -13.11
C ASP A 311 -36.62 -12.59 -12.79
N PHE A 312 -37.37 -11.56 -12.42
CA PHE A 312 -36.81 -10.34 -11.83
C PHE A 312 -37.59 -9.93 -10.59
N ARG A 313 -36.92 -9.21 -9.68
CA ARG A 313 -37.52 -8.73 -8.45
C ARG A 313 -37.00 -7.35 -8.06
N VAL A 314 -37.88 -6.55 -7.47
CA VAL A 314 -37.61 -5.17 -7.07
C VAL A 314 -38.11 -4.92 -5.65
N ARG A 315 -37.31 -4.22 -4.84
CA ARG A 315 -37.74 -3.62 -3.57
C ARG A 315 -37.31 -2.16 -3.50
N SER A 316 -38.02 -1.33 -2.75
CA SER A 316 -37.65 0.08 -2.52
C SER A 316 -36.79 0.24 -1.26
N SER A 317 -36.09 1.36 -1.13
CA SER A 317 -35.27 1.68 0.07
C SER A 317 -36.11 1.86 1.34
N CYS A 318 -37.40 2.11 1.18
CA CYS A 318 -38.36 2.28 2.27
C CYS A 318 -39.15 1.00 2.59
N ASN A 319 -39.01 -0.08 1.79
CA ASN A 319 -39.67 -1.38 2.01
C ASN A 319 -38.71 -2.55 1.78
N ALA A 320 -38.47 -3.35 2.82
CA ALA A 320 -37.51 -4.45 2.77
C ALA A 320 -37.96 -5.66 1.91
N THR A 321 -39.23 -5.70 1.47
CA THR A 321 -39.83 -6.84 0.76
C THR A 321 -39.67 -6.71 -0.76
N TYR A 322 -39.21 -7.79 -1.41
CA TYR A 322 -39.15 -7.87 -2.86
C TYR A 322 -40.49 -8.26 -3.49
N THR A 323 -40.91 -7.52 -4.51
CA THR A 323 -41.96 -7.92 -5.46
C THR A 323 -41.31 -8.61 -6.66
N ASN A 324 -41.90 -9.70 -7.16
CA ASN A 324 -41.34 -10.51 -8.25
C ASN A 324 -42.19 -10.42 -9.52
N ALA A 325 -41.57 -10.55 -10.69
CA ALA A 325 -42.22 -10.68 -12.00
C ALA A 325 -41.33 -11.49 -12.98
N GLN A 326 -41.87 -11.82 -14.16
CA GLN A 326 -41.20 -12.64 -15.16
C GLN A 326 -41.34 -12.07 -16.58
N PHE A 327 -40.37 -12.39 -17.45
CA PHE A 327 -40.45 -12.12 -18.89
C PHE A 327 -39.61 -13.11 -19.70
N THR A 328 -39.88 -13.27 -21.00
CA THR A 328 -39.14 -14.18 -21.89
C THR A 328 -38.56 -13.40 -23.07
N THR A 329 -37.26 -13.55 -23.34
CA THR A 329 -36.58 -12.92 -24.48
C THR A 329 -37.00 -13.53 -25.82
N ALA A 330 -36.91 -12.74 -26.90
CA ALA A 330 -37.27 -13.19 -28.25
C ALA A 330 -36.27 -14.23 -28.81
N ALA A 331 -36.61 -14.87 -29.94
CA ALA A 331 -35.71 -15.80 -30.62
C ALA A 331 -34.56 -15.06 -31.34
N PRO A 332 -33.36 -15.66 -31.45
CA PRO A 332 -32.20 -15.01 -32.08
C PRO A 332 -32.40 -14.83 -33.59
N ILE A 333 -31.96 -13.69 -34.13
CA ILE A 333 -32.10 -13.33 -35.56
C ILE A 333 -30.70 -13.08 -36.16
N CYS A 334 -30.40 -13.70 -37.31
CA CYS A 334 -29.14 -13.48 -38.03
C CYS A 334 -29.27 -12.31 -39.02
N ASN A 335 -28.60 -11.20 -38.72
CA ASN A 335 -28.67 -9.97 -39.52
C ASN A 335 -27.52 -9.86 -40.53
N ALA A 336 -27.79 -9.26 -41.70
CA ALA A 336 -26.77 -8.98 -42.71
C ALA A 336 -25.77 -7.91 -42.21
N PRO A 337 -24.51 -7.92 -42.69
CA PRO A 337 -23.49 -6.96 -42.23
C PRO A 337 -23.87 -5.52 -42.62
N GLY A 338 -23.63 -4.57 -41.70
CA GLY A 338 -23.84 -3.13 -41.92
C GLY A 338 -22.53 -2.34 -41.93
N GLY A 339 -22.60 -1.06 -42.32
CA GLY A 339 -21.44 -0.14 -42.26
C GLY A 339 -20.29 -0.48 -43.21
N ILE A 340 -20.60 -0.93 -44.44
CA ILE A 340 -19.61 -1.43 -45.40
C ILE A 340 -18.87 -0.27 -46.08
N MET A 341 -17.53 -0.34 -46.14
CA MET A 341 -16.64 0.60 -46.86
C MET A 341 -15.65 -0.16 -47.76
N ALA A 342 -15.30 0.42 -48.92
CA ALA A 342 -14.36 -0.15 -49.88
C ALA A 342 -13.25 0.86 -50.25
N VAL A 343 -11.99 0.42 -50.23
CA VAL A 343 -10.81 1.19 -50.67
C VAL A 343 -10.18 0.48 -51.87
N THR A 344 -10.02 1.14 -53.01
CA THR A 344 -9.66 0.50 -54.28
C THR A 344 -8.27 0.88 -54.80
N GLY A 345 -7.59 -0.08 -55.42
CA GLY A 345 -6.31 0.08 -56.11
C GLY A 345 -6.38 -0.33 -57.59
N THR A 346 -5.22 -0.47 -58.24
CA THR A 346 -5.14 -0.84 -59.67
C THR A 346 -5.53 -2.29 -59.95
N ASN A 347 -5.30 -3.18 -59.00
CA ASN A 347 -5.61 -4.60 -59.13
C ASN A 347 -6.30 -5.22 -57.91
N ASN A 348 -6.77 -4.40 -56.97
CA ASN A 348 -7.32 -4.88 -55.71
C ASN A 348 -8.37 -3.92 -55.11
N ALA A 349 -9.15 -4.42 -54.15
CA ALA A 349 -10.06 -3.65 -53.33
C ALA A 349 -10.09 -4.21 -51.90
N ILE A 350 -9.93 -3.34 -50.90
CA ILE A 350 -9.98 -3.68 -49.47
C ILE A 350 -11.36 -3.29 -48.93
N LEU A 351 -12.12 -4.28 -48.45
CA LEU A 351 -13.47 -4.13 -47.91
C LEU A 351 -13.44 -4.18 -46.37
N ASN A 352 -14.24 -3.35 -45.71
CA ASN A 352 -14.39 -3.31 -44.26
C ASN A 352 -15.88 -3.17 -43.86
N TRP A 353 -16.33 -3.77 -42.75
CA TRP A 353 -17.72 -3.67 -42.27
C TRP A 353 -17.84 -3.80 -40.74
N ASN A 354 -19.04 -3.54 -40.19
CA ASN A 354 -19.31 -3.70 -38.76
C ASN A 354 -19.60 -5.18 -38.40
N PRO A 355 -19.13 -5.67 -37.23
CA PRO A 355 -19.48 -7.02 -36.75
C PRO A 355 -21.00 -7.20 -36.57
N ALA A 356 -21.54 -8.30 -37.09
CA ALA A 356 -22.93 -8.71 -36.88
C ALA A 356 -23.07 -9.64 -35.65
N ASN A 357 -24.14 -9.50 -34.86
CA ASN A 357 -24.42 -10.40 -33.73
C ASN A 357 -24.54 -11.85 -34.22
N TYR A 358 -23.98 -12.79 -33.44
CA TYR A 358 -23.97 -14.24 -33.71
C TYR A 358 -23.18 -14.70 -34.95
N ALA A 359 -22.45 -13.81 -35.62
CA ALA A 359 -21.64 -14.13 -36.79
C ALA A 359 -20.51 -15.12 -36.45
N VAL A 360 -20.41 -16.20 -37.23
CA VAL A 360 -19.27 -17.14 -37.24
C VAL A 360 -18.33 -16.89 -38.42
N SER A 361 -18.86 -16.39 -39.54
CA SER A 361 -18.08 -15.98 -40.70
C SER A 361 -18.90 -15.06 -41.62
N TYR A 362 -18.25 -14.50 -42.62
CA TYR A 362 -18.84 -13.69 -43.67
C TYR A 362 -18.45 -14.25 -45.03
N ASP A 363 -19.43 -14.35 -45.93
CA ASP A 363 -19.18 -14.68 -47.34
C ASP A 363 -19.22 -13.40 -48.15
N VAL A 364 -18.13 -13.13 -48.87
CA VAL A 364 -18.03 -11.99 -49.78
C VAL A 364 -17.94 -12.50 -51.21
N GLU A 365 -18.75 -11.90 -52.07
CA GLU A 365 -18.79 -12.21 -53.49
C GLU A 365 -18.77 -10.93 -54.31
N TYR A 366 -18.18 -10.99 -55.51
CA TYR A 366 -18.13 -9.88 -56.45
C TYR A 366 -18.36 -10.35 -57.89
N LYS A 367 -18.76 -9.44 -58.77
CA LYS A 367 -18.90 -9.70 -60.21
C LYS A 367 -18.83 -8.41 -61.00
N LEU A 368 -18.67 -8.48 -62.33
CA LEU A 368 -18.94 -7.31 -63.16
C LEU A 368 -20.44 -7.04 -63.21
N PRO A 369 -20.88 -5.78 -63.36
CA PRO A 369 -22.30 -5.44 -63.46
C PRO A 369 -23.04 -6.20 -64.56
N ALA A 370 -22.36 -6.47 -65.69
CA ALA A 370 -22.92 -7.19 -66.83
C ALA A 370 -22.93 -8.73 -66.65
N ASP A 371 -22.21 -9.27 -65.66
CA ASP A 371 -22.14 -10.71 -65.43
C ASP A 371 -23.36 -11.19 -64.62
N ASN A 372 -23.79 -12.42 -64.90
CA ASN A 372 -24.88 -13.08 -64.16
C ASN A 372 -24.37 -14.05 -63.08
N ILE A 373 -23.05 -14.20 -62.94
CA ILE A 373 -22.42 -15.16 -62.02
C ILE A 373 -21.59 -14.39 -61.00
N TRP A 374 -21.82 -14.68 -59.72
CA TRP A 374 -21.05 -14.15 -58.61
C TRP A 374 -19.78 -14.97 -58.39
N ILE A 375 -18.65 -14.28 -58.21
CA ILE A 375 -17.34 -14.87 -57.94
C ILE A 375 -17.08 -14.76 -56.43
N ALA A 376 -16.70 -15.86 -55.80
CA ALA A 376 -16.35 -15.87 -54.38
C ALA A 376 -15.03 -15.12 -54.16
N ALA A 377 -15.07 -14.01 -53.43
CA ALA A 377 -13.87 -13.31 -52.98
C ALA A 377 -13.21 -14.02 -51.79
N GLY A 378 -14.02 -14.67 -50.95
CA GLY A 378 -13.56 -15.47 -49.83
C GLY A 378 -14.60 -15.59 -48.72
N ASN A 379 -14.41 -16.58 -47.84
CA ASN A 379 -15.05 -16.65 -46.53
C ASN A 379 -14.04 -16.17 -45.49
N THR A 380 -14.47 -15.26 -44.60
CA THR A 380 -13.59 -14.70 -43.57
C THR A 380 -14.29 -14.63 -42.22
N THR A 381 -13.54 -14.83 -41.14
CA THR A 381 -13.98 -14.57 -39.77
C THR A 381 -13.64 -13.14 -39.31
N SER A 382 -12.85 -12.42 -40.12
CA SER A 382 -12.50 -11.02 -39.89
C SER A 382 -13.58 -10.09 -40.48
N THR A 383 -13.62 -8.84 -40.01
CA THR A 383 -14.48 -7.78 -40.57
C THR A 383 -13.80 -6.98 -41.69
N THR A 384 -12.79 -7.58 -42.32
CA THR A 384 -12.09 -7.05 -43.49
C THR A 384 -11.75 -8.17 -44.47
N LEU A 385 -11.74 -7.86 -45.76
CA LEU A 385 -11.31 -8.76 -46.83
C LEU A 385 -10.70 -7.97 -47.99
N THR A 386 -9.55 -8.42 -48.49
CA THR A 386 -8.94 -7.85 -49.72
C THR A 386 -9.26 -8.74 -50.92
N ILE A 387 -9.90 -8.16 -51.93
CA ILE A 387 -10.09 -8.76 -53.25
C ILE A 387 -8.89 -8.39 -54.12
N THR A 388 -8.24 -9.36 -54.77
CA THR A 388 -7.06 -9.15 -55.62
C THR A 388 -7.29 -9.68 -57.03
N GLY A 389 -6.41 -9.35 -57.98
CA GLY A 389 -6.53 -9.79 -59.37
C GLY A 389 -7.64 -9.08 -60.16
N LEU A 390 -8.06 -7.91 -59.70
CA LEU A 390 -9.02 -7.08 -60.40
C LEU A 390 -8.36 -6.37 -61.59
N THR A 391 -9.14 -6.04 -62.61
CA THR A 391 -8.67 -5.25 -63.75
C THR A 391 -8.97 -3.78 -63.53
N SER A 392 -8.10 -2.88 -63.97
CA SER A 392 -8.33 -1.43 -63.95
C SER A 392 -8.46 -0.81 -65.33
N PRO A 393 -9.31 0.23 -65.52
CA PRO A 393 -10.25 0.80 -64.56
C PRO A 393 -11.62 0.12 -64.71
N THR A 394 -12.14 -0.52 -63.66
CA THR A 394 -13.35 -1.36 -63.78
C THR A 394 -14.22 -1.30 -62.52
N THR A 395 -15.53 -1.13 -62.71
CA THR A 395 -16.53 -1.17 -61.63
C THR A 395 -17.03 -2.59 -61.40
N TYR A 396 -17.14 -3.00 -60.14
CA TYR A 396 -17.63 -4.32 -59.70
C TYR A 396 -18.86 -4.17 -58.79
N ASP A 397 -19.84 -5.07 -58.95
CA ASP A 397 -20.86 -5.33 -57.94
C ASP A 397 -20.26 -6.22 -56.85
N CYS A 398 -20.55 -5.92 -55.59
CA CYS A 398 -20.12 -6.70 -54.43
C CYS A 398 -21.30 -6.99 -53.51
N ARG A 399 -21.34 -8.18 -52.91
CA ARG A 399 -22.32 -8.52 -51.87
C ARG A 399 -21.70 -9.30 -50.73
N ILE A 400 -22.25 -9.11 -49.54
CA ILE A 400 -21.79 -9.77 -48.31
C ILE A 400 -22.97 -10.28 -47.49
N LYS A 401 -22.86 -11.49 -46.93
CA LYS A 401 -23.80 -12.00 -45.93
C LYS A 401 -23.08 -12.44 -44.66
N THR A 402 -23.81 -12.46 -43.55
CA THR A 402 -23.37 -13.03 -42.27
C THR A 402 -23.78 -14.49 -42.23
N ASN A 403 -22.85 -15.38 -41.86
CA ASN A 403 -23.19 -16.73 -41.46
C ASN A 403 -23.22 -16.75 -39.93
N CYS A 404 -24.36 -17.08 -39.33
CA CYS A 404 -24.49 -17.31 -37.89
C CYS A 404 -24.53 -18.81 -37.58
N TYR A 405 -24.26 -19.20 -36.33
CA TYR A 405 -24.24 -20.62 -35.94
C TYR A 405 -25.61 -21.33 -36.09
N PHE A 406 -26.70 -20.58 -36.25
CA PHE A 406 -28.07 -21.08 -36.40
C PHE A 406 -28.67 -20.79 -37.80
N GLY A 407 -27.88 -20.29 -38.75
CA GLY A 407 -28.33 -19.97 -40.10
C GLY A 407 -27.67 -18.71 -40.67
N GLY A 408 -27.75 -18.52 -41.99
CA GLY A 408 -27.22 -17.34 -42.67
C GLY A 408 -28.23 -16.19 -42.75
N SER A 409 -27.72 -14.97 -42.82
CA SER A 409 -28.51 -13.80 -43.18
C SER A 409 -28.78 -13.74 -44.69
N GLY A 410 -29.62 -12.80 -45.12
CA GLY A 410 -29.61 -12.31 -46.50
C GLY A 410 -28.30 -11.57 -46.86
N TYR A 411 -28.09 -11.29 -48.14
CA TYR A 411 -26.95 -10.49 -48.61
C TYR A 411 -27.24 -8.98 -48.53
N ASN A 412 -26.23 -8.19 -48.17
CA ASN A 412 -26.17 -6.75 -48.36
C ASN A 412 -25.27 -6.45 -49.58
N GLN A 413 -25.74 -5.67 -50.55
CA GLN A 413 -25.10 -5.47 -51.86
C GLN A 413 -24.71 -4.00 -52.10
N PHE A 414 -23.54 -3.76 -52.71
CA PHE A 414 -22.94 -2.44 -52.98
C PHE A 414 -21.98 -2.50 -54.21
N GLN A 415 -21.36 -1.39 -54.62
CA GLN A 415 -20.44 -1.31 -55.77
C GLN A 415 -19.10 -0.61 -55.42
N PHE A 416 -18.02 -0.91 -56.17
CA PHE A 416 -16.72 -0.19 -56.10
C PHE A 416 -15.97 -0.20 -57.46
N THR A 417 -14.98 0.68 -57.67
CA THR A 417 -14.25 0.84 -58.96
C THR A 417 -12.72 0.89 -58.82
N THR A 418 -11.98 0.12 -59.62
CA THR A 418 -10.49 0.07 -59.71
C THR A 418 -9.90 1.15 -60.65
N THR A 419 -8.61 1.48 -60.54
CA THR A 419 -7.97 2.68 -61.16
C THR A 419 -6.73 2.37 -62.04
N LEU A 420 -6.45 3.08 -63.16
CA LEU A 420 -5.27 2.86 -64.06
C LEU A 420 -4.02 3.70 -63.68
N THR A 421 -2.79 3.31 -64.08
CA THR A 421 -1.62 4.25 -64.16
C THR A 421 -0.56 3.95 -65.27
N PRO A 422 -0.16 4.94 -66.10
CA PRO A 422 0.79 4.83 -67.23
C PRO A 422 2.11 5.68 -67.10
N CYS A 423 2.95 5.45 -66.08
CA CYS A 423 4.23 6.17 -65.90
C CYS A 423 5.12 5.47 -64.84
N ASP A 424 6.36 5.08 -65.18
CA ASP A 424 7.28 4.34 -64.29
C ASP A 424 8.35 5.24 -63.66
N ALA A 425 8.84 4.87 -62.47
CA ALA A 425 9.78 5.67 -61.68
C ALA A 425 11.26 5.51 -62.14
N PRO A 426 12.12 6.55 -62.05
CA PRO A 426 13.54 6.46 -62.43
C PRO A 426 14.35 5.52 -61.51
N THR A 427 15.46 4.99 -62.04
CA THR A 427 16.35 4.04 -61.32
C THR A 427 17.82 4.50 -61.36
N ASN A 428 18.71 3.84 -60.61
CA ASN A 428 20.16 4.13 -60.53
C ASN A 428 20.53 5.57 -60.11
N LEU A 429 19.95 6.02 -58.99
CA LEU A 429 20.21 7.32 -58.40
C LEU A 429 21.66 7.43 -57.86
N ALA A 430 22.33 8.56 -58.10
CA ALA A 430 23.68 8.85 -57.59
C ALA A 430 23.87 10.32 -57.18
N PHE A 431 24.91 10.59 -56.36
CA PHE A 431 25.24 11.91 -55.81
C PHE A 431 26.75 12.20 -55.82
N SER A 432 27.14 13.44 -56.14
CA SER A 432 28.50 13.95 -55.96
C SER A 432 28.52 15.42 -55.51
N TYR A 433 29.61 15.86 -54.87
CA TYR A 433 29.75 17.22 -54.33
C TYR A 433 31.11 17.81 -54.66
N ASN A 434 31.14 18.96 -55.35
CA ASN A 434 32.37 19.66 -55.69
C ASN A 434 32.14 21.19 -55.72
N ASN A 435 33.07 21.97 -55.13
CA ASN A 435 33.03 23.43 -55.14
C ASN A 435 31.64 24.04 -54.80
N ASN A 436 30.99 23.54 -53.74
CA ASN A 436 29.64 23.92 -53.31
C ASN A 436 28.49 23.61 -54.29
N ILE A 437 28.72 22.75 -55.27
CA ILE A 437 27.68 22.23 -56.18
C ILE A 437 27.45 20.75 -55.87
N SER A 438 26.19 20.42 -55.58
CA SER A 438 25.68 19.06 -55.41
C SER A 438 25.09 18.58 -56.72
N THR A 439 25.65 17.52 -57.31
CA THR A 439 25.18 16.95 -58.58
C THR A 439 24.49 15.62 -58.32
N PHE A 440 23.24 15.50 -58.78
CA PHE A 440 22.39 14.31 -58.68
C PHE A 440 22.13 13.75 -60.07
N THR A 441 22.23 12.42 -60.25
CA THR A 441 22.01 11.78 -61.55
C THR A 441 21.18 10.51 -61.42
N TRP A 442 20.45 10.14 -62.48
CA TRP A 442 19.68 8.90 -62.59
C TRP A 442 19.61 8.40 -64.04
N ASP A 443 19.07 7.20 -64.24
CA ASP A 443 18.83 6.65 -65.58
C ASP A 443 17.57 7.26 -66.22
N ALA A 444 17.63 7.62 -67.51
CA ALA A 444 16.50 8.19 -68.24
C ALA A 444 15.36 7.16 -68.46
N VAL A 445 14.11 7.59 -68.24
CA VAL A 445 12.90 6.77 -68.38
C VAL A 445 12.26 6.94 -69.77
N PRO A 446 11.92 5.86 -70.49
CA PRO A 446 11.29 5.94 -71.81
C PRO A 446 9.91 6.61 -71.77
N GLY A 447 9.70 7.59 -72.66
CA GLY A 447 8.43 8.34 -72.74
C GLY A 447 8.29 9.48 -71.73
N ALA A 448 9.32 9.70 -70.88
CA ALA A 448 9.40 10.84 -69.99
C ALA A 448 9.52 12.14 -70.77
N ILE A 449 8.69 13.11 -70.41
CA ILE A 449 8.76 14.49 -70.91
C ILE A 449 9.70 15.29 -70.02
N ASP A 450 9.57 15.10 -68.70
CA ASP A 450 10.41 15.67 -67.68
C ASP A 450 10.33 14.83 -66.39
N TYR A 451 11.04 15.26 -65.35
CA TYR A 451 11.13 14.61 -64.06
C TYR A 451 10.97 15.64 -62.95
N THR A 452 10.17 15.34 -61.93
CA THR A 452 10.27 16.05 -60.64
C THR A 452 11.39 15.43 -59.81
N PHE A 453 12.43 16.21 -59.54
CA PHE A 453 13.44 15.94 -58.53
C PHE A 453 12.91 16.43 -57.17
N GLN A 454 12.79 15.52 -56.20
CA GLN A 454 12.41 15.84 -54.84
C GLN A 454 13.58 15.59 -53.90
N LEU A 455 13.90 16.59 -53.08
CA LEU A 455 14.94 16.55 -52.07
C LEU A 455 14.37 16.92 -50.71
N ASP A 456 14.71 16.12 -49.71
CA ASP A 456 14.31 16.36 -48.34
C ASP A 456 15.38 15.98 -47.32
N TRP A 457 15.14 16.33 -46.07
CA TRP A 457 15.90 15.80 -44.94
C TRP A 457 15.68 14.28 -44.82
N ALA A 458 16.74 13.55 -44.49
CA ALA A 458 16.64 12.10 -44.29
C ALA A 458 15.59 11.75 -43.22
N GLY A 459 14.59 10.95 -43.59
CA GLY A 459 13.45 10.61 -42.72
C GLY A 459 12.36 11.67 -42.61
N GLY A 460 12.50 12.81 -43.31
CA GLY A 460 11.47 13.84 -43.45
C GLY A 460 10.35 13.44 -44.40
N GLY A 461 9.24 14.18 -44.34
CA GLY A 461 8.11 14.01 -45.28
C GLY A 461 8.40 14.73 -46.59
N TRP A 462 8.27 14.02 -47.71
CA TRP A 462 8.58 14.53 -49.04
C TRP A 462 7.83 15.81 -49.43
N GLY A 463 8.58 16.78 -49.96
CA GLY A 463 8.06 18.03 -50.52
C GLY A 463 8.75 19.30 -50.02
N ALA A 464 9.86 19.19 -49.26
CA ALA A 464 10.61 20.36 -48.79
C ALA A 464 11.32 21.13 -49.92
N PHE A 465 11.79 20.43 -50.95
CA PHE A 465 12.33 21.02 -52.18
C PHE A 465 11.99 20.11 -53.36
N ASP A 466 11.17 20.63 -54.27
CA ASP A 466 10.77 19.94 -55.50
C ASP A 466 11.08 20.85 -56.68
N ASP A 467 11.73 20.31 -57.72
CA ASP A 467 11.97 21.03 -58.96
C ASP A 467 11.85 20.10 -60.17
N VAL A 468 11.56 20.65 -61.34
CA VAL A 468 11.36 19.88 -62.57
C VAL A 468 12.56 20.02 -63.50
N THR A 469 13.06 18.90 -63.99
CA THR A 469 14.15 18.87 -64.99
C THR A 469 13.77 17.98 -66.16
N VAL A 470 14.10 18.43 -67.37
CA VAL A 470 13.93 17.66 -68.61
C VAL A 470 15.11 16.70 -68.87
N THR A 471 16.15 16.77 -68.04
CA THR A 471 17.35 15.94 -68.16
C THR A 471 17.41 14.93 -67.02
N ASN A 472 18.23 13.89 -67.16
CA ASN A 472 18.41 12.85 -66.15
C ASN A 472 19.46 13.22 -65.07
N SER A 473 19.65 14.51 -64.85
CA SER A 473 20.59 15.08 -63.88
C SER A 473 20.01 16.36 -63.30
N TYR A 474 20.43 16.68 -62.08
CA TYR A 474 20.07 17.91 -61.39
C TYR A 474 21.25 18.44 -60.58
N ASP A 475 21.67 19.67 -60.85
CA ASP A 475 22.73 20.35 -60.12
C ASP A 475 22.13 21.39 -59.18
N LEU A 476 22.47 21.28 -57.89
CA LEU A 476 22.02 22.19 -56.86
C LEU A 476 23.22 22.85 -56.17
N ALA A 477 23.37 24.15 -56.39
CA ALA A 477 24.38 24.95 -55.70
C ALA A 477 23.94 25.25 -54.25
N ASN A 478 24.91 25.38 -53.36
CA ASN A 478 24.71 25.82 -51.97
C ASN A 478 23.76 24.93 -51.15
N LEU A 479 23.72 23.62 -51.43
CA LEU A 479 23.07 22.69 -50.50
C LEU A 479 23.78 22.71 -49.14
N MET A 480 23.01 22.66 -48.05
CA MET A 480 23.53 22.80 -46.68
C MET A 480 24.64 21.79 -46.41
N GLN A 481 25.82 22.29 -46.03
CA GLN A 481 26.99 21.47 -45.69
C GLN A 481 26.78 20.67 -44.40
N GLY A 482 27.32 19.44 -44.38
CA GLY A 482 27.24 18.53 -43.23
C GLY A 482 25.84 17.99 -42.91
N GLY A 483 24.86 18.15 -43.81
CA GLY A 483 23.48 17.72 -43.64
C GLY A 483 23.21 16.33 -44.22
N ASN A 484 22.30 15.57 -43.60
CA ASN A 484 21.84 14.27 -44.10
C ASN A 484 20.51 14.43 -44.84
N PHE A 485 20.52 14.07 -46.11
CA PHE A 485 19.41 14.28 -47.02
C PHE A 485 19.00 12.98 -47.66
N GLN A 486 17.80 13.00 -48.20
CA GLN A 486 17.27 11.96 -49.06
C GLN A 486 16.71 12.61 -50.32
N PHE A 487 16.94 12.00 -51.46
CA PHE A 487 16.30 12.43 -52.70
C PHE A 487 15.62 11.26 -53.40
N ARG A 488 14.63 11.59 -54.21
CA ARG A 488 13.95 10.69 -55.13
C ARG A 488 13.46 11.46 -56.32
N VAL A 489 13.07 10.76 -57.37
CA VAL A 489 12.66 11.38 -58.62
C VAL A 489 11.33 10.78 -59.07
N ILE A 490 10.43 11.60 -59.59
CA ILE A 490 9.15 11.20 -60.19
C ILE A 490 9.23 11.50 -61.68
N THR A 491 8.91 10.54 -62.53
CA THR A 491 8.83 10.75 -63.98
C THR A 491 7.49 11.36 -64.34
N HIS A 492 7.47 12.32 -65.26
CA HIS A 492 6.24 12.80 -65.89
C HIS A 492 6.19 12.35 -67.33
N CYS A 493 5.11 11.68 -67.70
CA CYS A 493 4.82 11.27 -69.07
C CYS A 493 3.54 11.98 -69.53
N SER A 494 3.28 11.99 -70.84
CA SER A 494 2.04 12.56 -71.42
C SER A 494 0.76 11.93 -70.86
N THR A 495 0.90 10.76 -70.25
CA THR A 495 -0.17 9.91 -69.75
C THR A 495 -0.35 10.00 -68.23
N GLY A 496 0.56 10.65 -67.49
CA GLY A 496 0.50 10.84 -66.04
C GLY A 496 1.86 10.86 -65.36
N TYR A 497 1.85 10.92 -64.04
CA TYR A 497 3.03 10.93 -63.18
C TYR A 497 3.32 9.52 -62.69
N SER A 498 4.59 9.17 -62.54
CA SER A 498 4.97 7.88 -61.96
C SER A 498 4.73 7.87 -60.46
N ILE A 499 4.80 6.68 -59.85
CA ILE A 499 5.15 6.65 -58.44
C ILE A 499 6.59 7.20 -58.27
N PRO A 500 6.94 7.77 -57.12
CA PRO A 500 8.31 8.21 -56.87
C PRO A 500 9.31 7.05 -56.90
N SER A 501 10.55 7.32 -57.32
CA SER A 501 11.64 6.34 -57.30
C SER A 501 11.94 5.85 -55.88
N SER A 502 12.78 4.82 -55.79
CA SER A 502 13.42 4.48 -54.51
C SER A 502 14.17 5.69 -53.96
N THR A 503 14.13 5.83 -52.64
CA THR A 503 14.83 6.88 -51.90
C THR A 503 16.34 6.65 -51.90
N PHE A 504 17.12 7.67 -52.24
CA PHE A 504 18.58 7.67 -52.10
C PHE A 504 19.02 8.60 -50.96
N LEU A 505 19.70 8.03 -49.96
CA LEU A 505 20.19 8.74 -48.78
C LEU A 505 21.65 9.15 -48.96
N PHE A 506 21.99 10.40 -48.63
CA PHE A 506 23.35 10.92 -48.76
C PHE A 506 23.63 12.05 -47.76
N THR A 507 24.92 12.32 -47.52
CA THR A 507 25.36 13.37 -46.59
C THR A 507 26.34 14.30 -47.29
N THR A 508 26.16 15.61 -47.14
CA THR A 508 27.10 16.61 -47.68
C THR A 508 28.32 16.78 -46.75
N PRO A 509 29.52 17.07 -47.27
CA PRO A 509 30.70 17.31 -46.44
C PRO A 509 30.62 18.64 -45.65
N CYS A 510 31.38 18.76 -44.55
CA CYS A 510 31.39 19.93 -43.65
C CYS A 510 32.79 20.58 -43.56
N SER A 511 32.86 21.91 -43.71
CA SER A 511 34.11 22.67 -43.71
C SER A 511 34.74 22.86 -42.32
N ALA A 512 36.05 22.67 -42.19
CA ALA A 512 36.78 22.75 -40.92
C ALA A 512 37.24 24.17 -40.55
N PRO A 513 37.32 24.52 -39.24
CA PRO A 513 37.79 25.83 -38.76
C PRO A 513 39.24 26.15 -39.17
N GLY A 514 39.60 27.44 -39.23
CA GLY A 514 40.96 27.91 -39.57
C GLY A 514 41.65 28.70 -38.45
N SER A 515 42.97 28.90 -38.57
CA SER A 515 43.84 29.78 -37.75
C SER A 515 43.60 29.79 -36.22
N LEU A 516 44.37 28.99 -35.46
CA LEU A 516 44.26 28.80 -34.00
C LEU A 516 45.28 29.66 -33.21
N SER A 517 44.94 30.11 -32.00
CA SER A 517 45.86 30.77 -31.04
C SER A 517 45.39 30.73 -29.57
N ALA A 518 46.29 30.90 -28.59
CA ALA A 518 45.98 30.95 -27.16
C ALA A 518 46.50 32.23 -26.45
N THR A 519 45.70 32.82 -25.55
CA THR A 519 45.96 34.11 -24.87
C THR A 519 45.53 34.11 -23.40
N ASN A 520 45.84 35.17 -22.62
CA ASN A 520 45.45 35.33 -21.20
C ASN A 520 45.79 34.14 -20.29
N ILE A 521 47.02 33.62 -20.40
CA ILE A 521 47.45 32.43 -19.67
C ILE A 521 47.87 32.77 -18.23
N THR A 522 47.28 32.09 -17.24
CA THR A 522 47.58 32.23 -15.80
C THR A 522 48.13 30.93 -15.22
N THR A 523 48.27 30.84 -13.88
CA THR A 523 48.61 29.58 -13.22
C THR A 523 47.52 28.52 -13.38
N THR A 524 46.28 28.87 -13.71
CA THR A 524 45.16 27.91 -13.75
C THR A 524 44.19 28.13 -14.91
N SER A 525 44.51 28.96 -15.90
CA SER A 525 43.62 29.24 -17.02
C SER A 525 44.32 29.70 -18.29
N ALA A 526 43.62 29.59 -19.42
CA ALA A 526 43.98 30.19 -20.71
C ALA A 526 42.74 30.39 -21.59
N THR A 527 42.79 31.33 -22.53
CA THR A 527 41.76 31.56 -23.56
C THR A 527 42.22 30.98 -24.90
N LEU A 528 41.41 30.12 -25.53
CA LEU A 528 41.67 29.49 -26.84
C LEU A 528 40.82 30.15 -27.92
N ASN A 529 41.41 30.53 -29.06
CA ASN A 529 40.77 31.33 -30.11
C ASN A 529 40.97 30.70 -31.50
N TRP A 530 39.97 30.78 -32.38
CA TRP A 530 40.05 30.29 -33.77
C TRP A 530 39.25 31.16 -34.75
N VAL A 531 39.49 31.00 -36.07
CA VAL A 531 38.70 31.62 -37.14
C VAL A 531 37.58 30.67 -37.60
N PRO A 532 36.30 31.06 -37.49
CA PRO A 532 35.16 30.25 -37.94
C PRO A 532 35.19 29.95 -39.45
N ALA A 533 34.93 28.70 -39.84
CA ALA A 533 34.70 28.33 -41.24
C ALA A 533 33.31 28.79 -41.72
N ALA A 534 33.26 29.43 -42.89
CA ALA A 534 32.01 29.84 -43.54
C ALA A 534 31.21 28.60 -43.95
N VAL A 535 29.95 28.52 -43.50
CA VAL A 535 28.99 27.49 -43.90
C VAL A 535 27.65 28.15 -44.22
N ASN A 536 26.93 27.58 -45.16
CA ASN A 536 25.63 28.06 -45.65
C ASN A 536 24.43 27.63 -44.80
N ASN A 537 24.64 27.13 -43.58
CA ASN A 537 23.59 26.56 -42.73
C ASN A 537 23.37 27.26 -41.38
N GLY A 538 24.03 28.40 -41.15
CA GLY A 538 23.91 29.18 -39.90
C GLY A 538 24.50 28.49 -38.65
N ASN A 539 24.98 27.25 -38.75
CA ASN A 539 25.56 26.54 -37.63
C ASN A 539 26.95 27.12 -37.32
N THR A 540 27.09 27.66 -36.12
CA THR A 540 28.33 28.26 -35.59
C THR A 540 28.94 27.42 -34.48
N THR A 541 28.44 26.21 -34.25
CA THR A 541 28.85 25.38 -33.13
C THR A 541 30.18 24.68 -33.40
N PHE A 542 31.11 24.83 -32.48
CA PHE A 542 32.41 24.19 -32.49
C PHE A 542 32.56 23.30 -31.28
N SER A 543 33.20 22.14 -31.45
CA SER A 543 33.63 21.30 -30.34
C SER A 543 35.11 21.53 -30.10
N VAL A 544 35.44 21.99 -28.89
CA VAL A 544 36.82 22.23 -28.48
C VAL A 544 37.22 21.21 -27.43
N ALA A 545 38.40 20.66 -27.57
CA ALA A 545 38.97 19.77 -26.58
C ALA A 545 40.45 20.05 -26.41
N TYR A 546 41.00 19.73 -25.24
CA TYR A 546 42.41 19.83 -24.96
C TYR A 546 42.91 18.61 -24.20
N ARG A 547 44.21 18.40 -24.18
CA ARG A 547 44.90 17.36 -23.43
C ARG A 547 46.33 17.78 -23.17
N LEU A 548 47.06 17.01 -22.38
CA LEU A 548 48.49 17.23 -22.21
C LEU A 548 49.24 17.08 -23.55
N ALA A 549 50.08 18.06 -23.89
CA ALA A 549 50.79 18.08 -25.17
C ALA A 549 51.74 16.89 -25.32
N ASN A 550 51.94 16.42 -26.56
CA ASN A 550 52.81 15.29 -26.91
C ASN A 550 52.47 13.95 -26.21
N THR A 551 51.25 13.82 -25.69
CA THR A 551 50.75 12.57 -25.10
C THR A 551 49.67 11.95 -25.99
N ASN A 552 49.46 10.64 -25.83
CA ASN A 552 48.30 9.95 -26.40
C ASN A 552 47.08 10.00 -25.47
N ASN A 553 47.07 10.91 -24.49
CA ASN A 553 45.96 11.01 -23.55
C ASN A 553 44.65 11.31 -24.29
N ALA A 554 43.55 10.85 -23.70
CA ALA A 554 42.21 11.17 -24.17
C ALA A 554 42.00 12.68 -24.14
N TRP A 555 41.30 13.20 -25.14
CA TRP A 555 40.94 14.61 -25.22
C TRP A 555 39.90 14.95 -24.16
N THR A 556 40.19 15.94 -23.33
CA THR A 556 39.22 16.57 -22.42
C THR A 556 38.41 17.57 -23.19
N ASN A 557 37.12 17.31 -23.37
CA ASN A 557 36.22 18.23 -24.04
C ASN A 557 35.99 19.46 -23.17
N VAL A 558 36.32 20.65 -23.70
CA VAL A 558 35.98 21.94 -23.08
C VAL A 558 34.47 22.18 -23.20
N GLY A 559 33.88 21.70 -24.29
CA GLY A 559 32.46 21.80 -24.58
C GLY A 559 32.21 22.32 -26.00
N ASN A 560 30.93 22.45 -26.32
CA ASN A 560 30.50 23.01 -27.58
C ASN A 560 30.20 24.50 -27.40
N THR A 561 30.66 25.34 -28.33
CA THR A 561 30.43 26.79 -28.25
C THR A 561 30.13 27.36 -29.63
N ASN A 562 29.30 28.40 -29.64
CA ASN A 562 29.03 29.20 -30.85
C ASN A 562 29.97 30.41 -30.97
N ALA A 563 30.79 30.66 -29.95
CA ALA A 563 31.81 31.70 -29.97
C ALA A 563 33.05 31.25 -30.74
N SER A 564 33.84 32.21 -31.23
CA SER A 564 35.15 31.96 -31.86
C SER A 564 36.31 31.92 -30.86
N ALA A 565 36.01 31.93 -29.56
CA ALA A 565 36.97 31.76 -28.49
C ALA A 565 36.32 31.13 -27.24
N ILE A 566 37.12 30.46 -26.41
CA ILE A 566 36.66 29.88 -25.15
C ILE A 566 37.72 29.96 -24.06
N ASN A 567 37.30 30.33 -22.85
CA ASN A 567 38.16 30.32 -21.67
C ASN A 567 38.17 28.94 -21.05
N VAL A 568 39.36 28.37 -20.90
CA VAL A 568 39.60 27.12 -20.19
C VAL A 568 40.15 27.45 -18.81
N LEU A 569 39.41 27.07 -17.78
CA LEU A 569 39.74 27.28 -16.38
C LEU A 569 40.10 25.94 -15.72
N GLY A 570 40.68 25.99 -14.52
CA GLY A 570 41.02 24.79 -13.74
C GLY A 570 42.20 24.01 -14.33
N LEU A 571 43.03 24.66 -15.13
CA LEU A 571 44.25 24.05 -15.66
C LEU A 571 45.26 23.86 -14.53
N ALA A 572 46.07 22.80 -14.62
CA ALA A 572 47.16 22.60 -13.69
C ALA A 572 48.23 23.67 -13.95
N SER A 573 48.85 24.15 -12.87
CA SER A 573 49.90 25.16 -12.93
C SER A 573 51.19 24.58 -13.53
N GLY A 574 51.94 25.37 -14.31
CA GLY A 574 53.21 24.98 -14.96
C GLY A 574 53.11 23.95 -16.08
N THR A 575 51.93 23.74 -16.69
CA THR A 575 51.62 22.56 -17.51
C THR A 575 51.34 22.90 -18.98
N GLN A 576 51.90 22.13 -19.92
CA GLN A 576 51.70 22.30 -21.39
C GLN A 576 50.55 21.44 -21.93
N TYR A 577 49.69 22.05 -22.72
CA TYR A 577 48.50 21.43 -23.30
C TYR A 577 48.48 21.56 -24.83
N GLN A 578 48.01 20.52 -25.51
CA GLN A 578 47.61 20.52 -26.91
C GLN A 578 46.08 20.60 -26.95
N TRP A 579 45.54 21.38 -27.87
CA TRP A 579 44.10 21.56 -28.05
C TRP A 579 43.70 21.35 -29.50
N ARG A 580 42.42 21.02 -29.70
CA ARG A 580 41.80 20.84 -31.01
C ARG A 580 40.44 21.50 -31.06
N VAL A 581 40.06 21.91 -32.26
CA VAL A 581 38.71 22.36 -32.55
C VAL A 581 38.23 21.73 -33.85
N ARG A 582 36.97 21.32 -33.88
CA ARG A 582 36.24 20.97 -35.10
C ARG A 582 34.89 21.63 -35.13
N LYS A 583 34.37 21.87 -36.31
CA LYS A 583 33.01 22.35 -36.49
C LYS A 583 32.04 21.19 -36.36
N LEU A 584 30.99 21.38 -35.57
CA LEU A 584 29.91 20.41 -35.47
C LEU A 584 28.86 20.74 -36.51
N CYS A 585 28.61 19.79 -37.39
CA CYS A 585 27.57 19.86 -38.41
C CYS A 585 26.48 18.85 -38.06
N SER A 586 25.30 18.96 -38.67
CA SER A 586 24.12 18.21 -38.23
C SER A 586 24.28 16.69 -38.34
N ALA A 587 24.92 16.19 -39.39
CA ALA A 587 25.11 14.77 -39.60
C ALA A 587 26.58 14.34 -39.68
N LEU A 588 27.44 15.14 -40.32
CA LEU A 588 28.86 14.85 -40.43
C LEU A 588 29.71 16.05 -40.05
N ASN A 589 30.42 15.95 -38.92
CA ASN A 589 31.31 17.00 -38.40
C ASN A 589 32.53 17.20 -39.30
N SER A 590 33.14 18.38 -39.20
CA SER A 590 34.40 18.63 -39.89
C SER A 590 35.55 17.79 -39.29
N THR A 591 36.65 17.73 -40.03
CA THR A 591 37.94 17.26 -39.48
C THR A 591 38.42 18.16 -38.33
N ASP A 592 39.22 17.58 -37.43
CA ASP A 592 39.85 18.30 -36.31
C ASP A 592 41.08 19.10 -36.77
N VAL A 593 41.24 20.32 -36.25
CA VAL A 593 42.44 21.16 -36.37
C VAL A 593 43.06 21.43 -35.00
N PHE A 594 44.39 21.56 -34.89
CA PHE A 594 45.14 21.44 -33.62
C PHE A 594 46.14 22.59 -33.37
N ASP A 595 46.43 22.91 -32.08
CA ASP A 595 47.48 23.86 -31.63
C ASP A 595 47.90 23.62 -30.14
N VAL A 596 48.88 24.36 -29.55
CA VAL A 596 49.47 24.12 -28.19
C VAL A 596 49.71 25.39 -27.32
N PHE A 597 49.71 25.28 -25.96
CA PHE A 597 50.06 26.37 -24.99
C PHE A 597 50.50 25.86 -23.58
N THR A 598 51.05 26.71 -22.66
CA THR A 598 51.58 26.31 -21.30
C THR A 598 51.23 27.30 -20.16
N THR A 599 50.79 26.81 -18.97
CA THR A 599 50.40 27.62 -17.76
C THR A 599 51.54 27.98 -16.78
N LEU A 600 51.32 28.88 -15.80
CA LEU A 600 52.31 29.39 -14.78
C LEU A 600 52.29 28.56 -13.43
N SER A 601 53.27 28.62 -12.49
CA SER A 601 53.37 27.79 -11.20
C SER A 601 53.11 28.51 -9.83
N ALA A 602 52.82 27.83 -8.68
CA ALA A 602 52.45 28.41 -7.33
C ALA A 602 53.19 27.87 -6.03
N PRO A 603 53.31 28.60 -4.87
CA PRO A 603 54.10 28.23 -3.62
C PRO A 603 53.31 27.71 -2.35
N CYS A 604 53.96 27.06 -1.33
CA CYS A 604 53.35 26.38 -0.14
C CYS A 604 53.87 26.80 1.28
N ASN A 605 53.03 27.22 2.23
CA ASN A 605 53.41 27.81 3.54
C ASN A 605 52.86 27.07 4.80
N VAL A 606 53.35 27.37 6.03
CA VAL A 606 52.84 26.83 7.33
C VAL A 606 51.57 27.56 7.82
N PRO A 607 50.66 26.91 8.58
CA PRO A 607 49.50 27.57 9.21
C PRO A 607 49.89 28.57 10.30
N THR A 608 49.07 29.61 10.52
CA THR A 608 49.27 30.64 11.55
C THR A 608 48.02 30.85 12.43
N ALA A 609 48.13 31.64 13.50
CA ALA A 609 47.02 32.04 14.40
C ALA A 609 46.34 30.87 15.14
N LEU A 610 47.14 29.99 15.75
CA LEU A 610 46.64 28.83 16.51
C LEU A 610 45.90 29.26 17.78
N SER A 611 44.69 28.75 17.98
CA SER A 611 43.91 28.99 19.21
C SER A 611 43.00 27.81 19.56
N SER A 612 42.58 27.72 20.82
CA SER A 612 41.64 26.71 21.31
C SER A 612 40.46 27.37 22.02
N SER A 613 39.25 26.87 21.76
CA SER A 613 38.00 27.46 22.27
C SER A 613 36.94 26.38 22.53
N GLY A 614 35.83 26.73 23.19
CA GLY A 614 34.73 25.79 23.42
C GLY A 614 35.12 24.57 24.26
N ILE A 615 36.04 24.75 25.22
CA ILE A 615 36.61 23.66 26.01
C ILE A 615 35.59 23.19 27.05
N THR A 616 35.24 21.90 27.00
CA THR A 616 34.35 21.23 27.95
C THR A 616 35.10 20.10 28.66
N ALA A 617 34.39 19.29 29.45
CA ALA A 617 34.98 18.12 30.08
C ALA A 617 35.36 17.01 29.08
N SER A 618 34.87 17.06 27.84
CA SER A 618 35.12 15.98 26.86
C SER A 618 35.39 16.45 25.43
N GLN A 619 35.44 17.75 25.17
CA GLN A 619 35.65 18.32 23.84
C GLN A 619 36.41 19.65 23.88
N ALA A 620 37.08 19.98 22.78
CA ALA A 620 37.64 21.32 22.52
C ALA A 620 37.75 21.57 21.01
N THR A 621 37.60 22.82 20.59
CA THR A 621 37.79 23.23 19.20
C THR A 621 39.16 23.86 19.03
N VAL A 622 39.93 23.40 18.05
CA VAL A 622 41.24 23.96 17.66
C VAL A 622 41.13 24.70 16.33
N ASN A 623 41.76 25.87 16.21
CA ASN A 623 41.56 26.79 15.08
C ASN A 623 42.89 27.33 14.52
N TRP A 624 42.97 27.57 13.22
CA TRP A 624 44.10 28.19 12.50
C TRP A 624 43.63 29.03 11.29
N ALA A 625 44.55 29.71 10.59
CA ALA A 625 44.26 30.50 9.38
C ALA A 625 44.49 29.70 8.07
N ALA A 626 43.74 30.03 7.00
CA ALA A 626 43.85 29.37 5.68
C ALA A 626 45.16 29.71 4.93
N VAL A 627 45.70 28.74 4.18
CA VAL A 627 46.92 28.84 3.35
C VAL A 627 46.59 28.59 1.87
N SER A 628 47.05 29.48 0.99
CA SER A 628 46.86 29.36 -0.46
C SER A 628 47.67 28.20 -1.05
N GLY A 629 47.09 27.43 -1.98
CA GLY A 629 47.72 26.23 -2.55
C GLY A 629 47.65 24.98 -1.66
N ALA A 630 47.03 25.09 -0.47
CA ALA A 630 46.77 23.96 0.41
C ALA A 630 45.71 23.02 -0.16
N VAL A 631 46.04 21.74 -0.21
CA VAL A 631 45.11 20.65 -0.51
C VAL A 631 44.31 20.29 0.74
N ASN A 632 44.96 20.20 1.89
CA ASN A 632 44.35 19.99 3.21
C ASN A 632 45.34 20.33 4.33
N TYR A 633 44.86 20.20 5.57
CA TYR A 633 45.68 20.28 6.77
C TYR A 633 45.65 18.96 7.52
N SER A 634 46.77 18.58 8.14
CA SER A 634 46.82 17.43 9.03
C SER A 634 46.96 17.90 10.47
N VAL A 635 46.07 17.46 11.35
CA VAL A 635 46.06 17.79 12.78
C VAL A 635 46.32 16.54 13.62
N GLN A 636 47.12 16.66 14.67
CA GLN A 636 47.31 15.61 15.68
C GLN A 636 47.17 16.18 17.08
N TYR A 637 46.79 15.34 18.04
CA TYR A 637 46.71 15.72 19.45
C TYR A 637 47.08 14.56 20.37
N LYS A 638 47.44 14.85 21.62
CA LYS A 638 47.69 13.85 22.66
C LYS A 638 47.50 14.43 24.05
N PRO A 639 47.17 13.62 25.08
CA PRO A 639 47.39 14.02 26.46
C PRO A 639 48.85 14.43 26.64
N SER A 640 49.13 15.53 27.34
CA SER A 640 50.47 16.11 27.38
C SER A 640 51.49 15.21 28.09
N ASN A 641 51.02 14.32 28.96
CA ASN A 641 51.80 13.27 29.59
C ASN A 641 52.02 12.03 28.72
N SER A 642 51.38 11.92 27.55
CA SER A 642 51.60 10.84 26.59
C SER A 642 52.81 11.16 25.71
N SER A 643 53.63 10.15 25.38
CA SER A 643 54.69 10.28 24.36
C SER A 643 54.17 10.07 22.93
N THR A 644 52.97 9.52 22.78
CA THR A 644 52.40 9.11 21.50
C THR A 644 51.34 10.10 21.03
N TRP A 645 51.49 10.61 19.81
CA TRP A 645 50.50 11.43 19.13
C TRP A 645 49.35 10.58 18.59
N SER A 646 48.15 11.17 18.50
CA SER A 646 47.07 10.57 17.73
C SER A 646 47.48 10.41 16.26
N SER A 647 46.79 9.53 15.55
CA SER A 647 46.84 9.52 14.09
C SER A 647 46.47 10.91 13.53
N SER A 648 47.08 11.29 12.40
CA SER A 648 46.76 12.53 11.70
C SER A 648 45.30 12.55 11.28
N ILE A 649 44.58 13.57 11.71
CA ILE A 649 43.23 13.88 11.27
C ILE A 649 43.33 14.95 10.20
N ASN A 650 42.94 14.61 8.98
CA ASN A 650 42.94 15.58 7.89
C ASN A 650 41.69 16.45 7.99
N SER A 651 41.90 17.77 7.92
CA SER A 651 40.81 18.74 7.80
C SER A 651 40.95 19.50 6.50
N SER A 652 39.85 19.60 5.75
CA SER A 652 39.73 20.49 4.59
C SER A 652 39.32 21.92 5.00
N THR A 653 38.99 22.14 6.27
CA THR A 653 38.64 23.44 6.85
C THR A 653 39.77 23.96 7.74
N THR A 654 39.61 25.16 8.32
CA THR A 654 40.63 25.81 9.16
C THR A 654 40.39 25.68 10.66
N ASN A 655 39.53 24.74 11.06
CA ASN A 655 39.31 24.35 12.44
C ASN A 655 39.01 22.86 12.53
N LEU A 656 39.10 22.33 13.75
CA LEU A 656 38.73 20.95 14.04
C LEU A 656 38.18 20.83 15.47
N ILE A 657 37.06 20.14 15.63
CA ILE A 657 36.50 19.80 16.94
C ILE A 657 37.10 18.46 17.36
N LEU A 658 37.84 18.46 18.46
CA LEU A 658 38.37 17.27 19.11
C LEU A 658 37.33 16.77 20.12
N THR A 659 36.89 15.52 19.98
CA THR A 659 35.88 14.90 20.85
C THR A 659 36.43 13.64 21.52
N GLY A 660 35.72 13.16 22.55
CA GLY A 660 36.13 11.97 23.30
C GLY A 660 37.32 12.20 24.23
N LEU A 661 37.56 13.45 24.63
CA LEU A 661 38.66 13.81 25.50
C LEU A 661 38.36 13.41 26.95
N SER A 662 39.39 13.02 27.69
CA SER A 662 39.28 12.81 29.13
C SER A 662 39.18 14.15 29.88
N ALA A 663 38.33 14.21 30.90
CA ALA A 663 38.15 15.40 31.73
C ALA A 663 39.39 15.74 32.56
N SER A 664 39.53 17.02 32.95
CA SER A 664 40.63 17.52 33.78
C SER A 664 42.03 17.16 33.26
N THR A 665 42.20 17.06 31.94
CA THR A 665 43.43 16.57 31.29
C THR A 665 44.00 17.64 30.37
N LEU A 666 45.31 17.90 30.48
CA LEU A 666 46.06 18.78 29.59
C LEU A 666 46.38 18.07 28.27
N TYR A 667 46.13 18.72 27.13
CA TYR A 667 46.38 18.20 25.78
C TYR A 667 47.32 19.12 24.98
N ASP A 668 48.22 18.48 24.23
CA ASP A 668 49.02 19.10 23.16
C ASP A 668 48.35 18.85 21.80
N TRP A 669 48.33 19.83 20.89
CA TRP A 669 47.87 19.67 19.51
C TRP A 669 48.77 20.40 18.49
N GLN A 670 48.84 19.89 17.25
CA GLN A 670 49.66 20.47 16.17
C GLN A 670 49.01 20.32 14.79
N VAL A 671 49.34 21.22 13.85
CA VAL A 671 48.81 21.27 12.48
C VAL A 671 49.88 21.63 11.43
N MET A 672 49.79 21.06 10.22
CA MET A 672 50.61 21.41 9.04
C MET A 672 49.77 21.57 7.78
N THR A 673 50.32 22.21 6.73
CA THR A 673 49.68 22.38 5.42
C THR A 673 50.27 21.42 4.39
N ASN A 674 49.42 20.71 3.65
CA ASN A 674 49.84 19.85 2.55
C ASN A 674 49.49 20.49 1.21
N CYS A 675 50.46 20.70 0.31
CA CYS A 675 50.26 21.20 -1.05
C CYS A 675 50.60 20.11 -2.09
N ASN A 676 50.31 20.34 -3.38
CA ASN A 676 50.41 19.31 -4.42
C ASN A 676 51.79 18.64 -4.56
N ALA A 677 52.89 19.37 -4.40
CA ALA A 677 54.25 18.85 -4.60
C ALA A 677 55.07 18.74 -3.31
N ASN A 678 54.60 19.33 -2.22
CA ASN A 678 55.34 19.44 -0.96
C ASN A 678 54.39 19.76 0.21
N ALA A 679 54.88 19.57 1.43
CA ALA A 679 54.17 19.94 2.64
C ALA A 679 55.01 20.87 3.51
N SER A 680 54.33 21.68 4.31
CA SER A 680 54.97 22.54 5.30
C SER A 680 55.27 21.79 6.60
N SER A 681 56.01 22.38 7.53
CA SER A 681 56.29 21.76 8.84
C SER A 681 55.09 21.91 9.81
N PHE A 682 54.98 21.01 10.80
CA PHE A 682 53.99 21.12 11.88
C PHE A 682 54.24 22.32 12.82
N VAL A 683 53.16 22.92 13.30
CA VAL A 683 53.15 23.97 14.33
C VAL A 683 52.00 23.70 15.33
N GLY A 684 52.19 23.94 16.64
CA GLY A 684 51.24 23.48 17.67
C GLY A 684 50.99 24.41 18.86
N ALA A 685 50.00 24.05 19.69
CA ALA A 685 49.52 24.75 20.89
C ALA A 685 48.89 23.77 21.93
N GLN A 686 48.41 24.27 23.08
CA GLN A 686 47.89 23.47 24.21
C GLN A 686 46.52 23.93 24.73
N PHE A 687 45.76 23.02 25.37
CA PHE A 687 44.55 23.33 26.16
C PHE A 687 44.28 22.28 27.27
N THR A 688 43.50 22.62 28.31
CA THR A 688 43.12 21.70 29.42
C THR A 688 41.60 21.55 29.53
N THR A 689 41.08 20.32 29.52
CA THR A 689 39.64 20.04 29.71
C THR A 689 39.20 20.32 31.15
N ILE A 690 37.93 20.70 31.35
CA ILE A 690 37.40 21.08 32.68
C ILE A 690 36.88 19.87 33.48
N THR A 691 36.76 20.02 34.81
CA THR A 691 36.18 19.01 35.71
C THR A 691 34.64 19.04 35.68
N PRO A 692 33.92 17.91 35.53
CA PRO A 692 32.46 17.88 35.59
C PRO A 692 31.92 18.16 37.02
N PRO A 693 30.82 18.94 37.18
CA PRO A 693 30.17 19.14 38.48
C PRO A 693 29.33 17.91 38.92
N CYS A 694 29.32 17.58 40.23
CA CYS A 694 28.52 16.49 40.81
C CYS A 694 27.32 17.03 41.59
N ASN A 695 26.13 17.04 40.95
CA ASN A 695 24.94 17.69 41.50
C ASN A 695 24.14 16.79 42.45
N VAL A 696 23.40 17.42 43.38
CA VAL A 696 22.47 16.74 44.29
C VAL A 696 21.22 16.27 43.51
N PRO A 697 20.66 15.07 43.77
CA PRO A 697 19.43 14.63 43.10
C PRO A 697 18.24 15.56 43.36
N THR A 698 17.42 15.80 42.33
CA THR A 698 16.19 16.62 42.40
C THR A 698 14.95 15.78 42.04
N GLY A 699 13.75 16.34 42.22
CA GLY A 699 12.50 15.67 41.83
C GLY A 699 12.15 14.44 42.68
N LEU A 700 12.46 14.48 43.98
CA LEU A 700 12.20 13.37 44.89
C LEU A 700 10.70 13.12 45.02
N ASN A 701 10.25 11.90 44.73
CA ASN A 701 8.90 11.44 45.02
C ASN A 701 8.90 9.99 45.52
N THR A 702 7.81 9.58 46.15
CA THR A 702 7.63 8.19 46.59
C THR A 702 6.33 7.65 46.02
N ASN A 703 6.44 6.75 45.04
CA ASN A 703 5.29 6.10 44.38
C ASN A 703 5.75 4.82 43.67
N PRO A 704 5.07 3.67 43.84
CA PRO A 704 3.96 3.41 44.77
C PRO A 704 4.40 3.24 46.23
N VAL A 705 3.49 3.56 47.16
CA VAL A 705 3.63 3.29 48.61
C VAL A 705 2.60 2.24 49.03
N ALA A 706 3.05 1.16 49.66
CA ALA A 706 2.24 0.05 50.15
C ALA A 706 2.43 -0.16 51.66
N ALA A 707 1.75 -1.16 52.22
CA ALA A 707 1.77 -1.42 53.66
C ALA A 707 3.15 -1.86 54.18
N THR A 708 3.95 -2.57 53.37
CA THR A 708 5.25 -3.09 53.80
C THR A 708 6.40 -2.74 52.86
N GLN A 709 6.16 -1.88 51.88
CA GLN A 709 7.17 -1.44 50.92
C GLN A 709 6.82 -0.08 50.31
N ALA A 710 7.83 0.64 49.84
CA ALA A 710 7.66 1.89 49.10
C ALA A 710 8.75 2.03 48.04
N THR A 711 8.41 2.63 46.89
CA THR A 711 9.39 2.95 45.84
C THR A 711 9.71 4.43 45.88
N VAL A 712 10.97 4.76 46.16
CA VAL A 712 11.49 6.13 46.16
C VAL A 712 12.15 6.43 44.82
N ASN A 713 11.89 7.60 44.24
CA ASN A 713 12.39 8.00 42.91
C ASN A 713 12.99 9.41 42.92
N TRP A 714 13.92 9.68 42.00
CA TRP A 714 14.57 10.97 41.78
C TRP A 714 14.94 11.18 40.30
N ALA A 715 15.32 12.40 39.92
CA ALA A 715 15.78 12.71 38.56
C ALA A 715 17.24 12.26 38.35
N ALA A 716 17.57 11.84 37.11
CA ALA A 716 18.93 11.47 36.74
C ALA A 716 19.89 12.66 36.82
N VAL A 717 21.05 12.46 37.45
CA VAL A 717 22.14 13.44 37.53
C VAL A 717 23.22 13.11 36.50
N SER A 718 23.56 14.07 35.66
CA SER A 718 24.66 13.93 34.69
C SER A 718 26.00 13.73 35.40
N GLY A 719 26.78 12.73 34.99
CA GLY A 719 28.05 12.35 35.64
C GLY A 719 27.91 11.42 36.85
N ALA A 720 26.69 10.99 37.19
CA ALA A 720 26.46 10.01 38.26
C ALA A 720 26.95 8.61 37.83
N VAL A 721 27.79 8.00 38.67
CA VAL A 721 28.18 6.58 38.57
C VAL A 721 27.17 5.72 39.32
N SER A 722 26.66 6.19 40.47
CA SER A 722 25.61 5.53 41.24
C SER A 722 24.92 6.52 42.19
N TYR A 723 23.90 6.05 42.91
CA TYR A 723 23.22 6.78 43.98
C TYR A 723 23.22 5.94 45.25
N SER A 724 23.36 6.58 46.41
CA SER A 724 23.26 5.93 47.72
C SER A 724 21.96 6.33 48.43
N VAL A 725 21.09 5.35 48.69
CA VAL A 725 19.78 5.56 49.33
C VAL A 725 19.78 5.06 50.76
N GLN A 726 19.22 5.85 51.68
CA GLN A 726 18.99 5.48 53.08
C GLN A 726 17.55 5.80 53.50
N TYR A 727 17.04 5.08 54.49
CA TYR A 727 15.72 5.32 55.07
C TYR A 727 15.69 5.02 56.57
N LYS A 728 14.73 5.61 57.28
CA LYS A 728 14.44 5.31 58.69
C LYS A 728 12.98 5.60 58.99
N ALA A 729 12.38 4.91 59.97
CA ALA A 729 11.12 5.39 60.52
C ALA A 729 11.33 6.81 61.07
N ALA A 730 10.37 7.71 60.89
CA ALA A 730 10.50 9.10 61.36
C ALA A 730 10.74 9.19 62.88
N SER A 731 10.24 8.21 63.63
CA SER A 731 10.48 8.04 65.07
C SER A 731 11.88 7.48 65.43
N SER A 732 12.63 6.96 64.46
CA SER A 732 13.99 6.44 64.66
C SER A 732 15.05 7.52 64.46
N SER A 733 16.13 7.48 65.24
CA SER A 733 17.33 8.30 65.05
C SER A 733 18.37 7.65 64.13
N THR A 734 18.22 6.36 63.81
CA THR A 734 19.22 5.58 63.08
C THR A 734 18.77 5.33 61.65
N TRP A 735 19.63 5.71 60.69
CA TRP A 735 19.44 5.42 59.26
C TRP A 735 19.82 3.98 58.93
N SER A 736 19.11 3.36 57.99
CA SER A 736 19.53 2.08 57.41
C SER A 736 20.87 2.20 56.68
N THR A 737 21.56 1.07 56.52
CA THR A 737 22.77 1.00 55.69
C THR A 737 22.46 1.49 54.28
N ALA A 738 23.33 2.34 53.75
CA ALA A 738 23.15 2.86 52.40
C ALA A 738 23.17 1.73 51.37
N VAL A 739 22.19 1.74 50.47
CA VAL A 739 22.15 0.82 49.34
C VAL A 739 22.46 1.58 48.07
N ASN A 740 23.52 1.16 47.39
CA ASN A 740 23.92 1.75 46.12
C ASN A 740 23.06 1.20 44.97
N THR A 741 22.66 2.08 44.08
CA THR A 741 21.90 1.72 42.87
C THR A 741 22.36 2.59 41.70
N THR A 742 22.37 2.03 40.49
CA THR A 742 22.60 2.79 39.25
C THR A 742 21.29 3.30 38.64
N ALA A 743 20.14 2.77 39.08
CA ALA A 743 18.83 3.25 38.70
C ALA A 743 18.45 4.55 39.44
N THR A 744 17.53 5.32 38.86
CA THR A 744 16.97 6.55 39.46
C THR A 744 15.80 6.30 40.41
N ASN A 745 15.64 5.05 40.86
CA ASN A 745 14.67 4.64 41.85
C ASN A 745 15.21 3.52 42.74
N ARG A 746 14.55 3.31 43.88
CA ARG A 746 14.80 2.18 44.77
C ARG A 746 13.51 1.71 45.45
N VAL A 747 13.27 0.41 45.39
CA VAL A 747 12.24 -0.25 46.21
C VAL A 747 12.81 -0.54 47.60
N ILE A 748 12.12 -0.05 48.63
CA ILE A 748 12.39 -0.32 50.03
C ILE A 748 11.33 -1.31 50.52
N THR A 749 11.74 -2.45 51.05
CA THR A 749 10.85 -3.52 51.54
C THR A 749 11.02 -3.77 53.03
N GLY A 750 10.11 -4.52 53.64
CA GLY A 750 10.16 -4.85 55.08
C GLY A 750 9.75 -3.70 55.99
N LEU A 751 8.98 -2.74 55.47
CA LEU A 751 8.47 -1.61 56.23
C LEU A 751 7.28 -2.02 57.11
N THR A 752 7.14 -1.36 58.25
CA THR A 752 5.93 -1.46 59.10
C THR A 752 4.78 -0.68 58.47
N ALA A 753 3.56 -1.25 58.47
CA ALA A 753 2.34 -0.58 58.01
C ALA A 753 1.98 0.65 58.85
N SER A 754 1.24 1.60 58.26
CA SER A 754 0.80 2.84 58.92
C SER A 754 1.92 3.64 59.60
N THR A 755 3.13 3.61 59.05
CA THR A 755 4.32 4.19 59.66
C THR A 755 4.93 5.25 58.73
N LEU A 756 5.24 6.44 59.27
CA LEU A 756 5.93 7.51 58.57
C LEU A 756 7.44 7.20 58.50
N TYR A 757 8.04 7.36 57.32
CA TYR A 757 9.46 7.16 57.05
C TYR A 757 10.11 8.42 56.47
N ASP A 758 11.34 8.70 56.92
CA ASP A 758 12.28 9.59 56.25
C ASP A 758 13.15 8.79 55.28
N TRP A 759 13.42 9.32 54.10
CA TRP A 759 14.41 8.78 53.17
C TRP A 759 15.31 9.86 52.58
N ARG A 760 16.52 9.48 52.19
CA ARG A 760 17.50 10.39 51.58
C ARG A 760 18.34 9.72 50.50
N VAL A 761 18.76 10.51 49.51
CA VAL A 761 19.58 10.06 48.38
C VAL A 761 20.68 11.07 48.03
N MET A 762 21.87 10.58 47.69
CA MET A 762 23.00 11.38 47.19
C MET A 762 23.55 10.77 45.90
N THR A 763 24.17 11.60 45.06
CA THR A 763 24.86 11.19 43.83
C THR A 763 26.31 10.83 44.13
N ASN A 764 26.75 9.67 43.65
CA ASN A 764 28.16 9.27 43.62
C ASN A 764 28.69 9.47 42.21
N CYS A 765 29.56 10.46 42.01
CA CYS A 765 30.28 10.67 40.77
C CYS A 765 31.65 9.98 40.84
N SER A 766 32.38 9.93 39.73
CA SER A 766 33.64 9.19 39.61
C SER A 766 34.76 9.71 40.53
N LEU A 767 34.75 10.99 40.90
CA LEU A 767 35.81 11.63 41.68
C LEU A 767 35.33 12.27 43.00
N ASN A 768 34.02 12.36 43.22
CA ASN A 768 33.41 13.00 44.39
C ASN A 768 31.95 12.58 44.56
N THR A 769 31.33 13.00 45.66
CA THR A 769 29.91 12.77 45.96
C THR A 769 29.17 14.08 46.19
N SER A 770 27.88 14.12 45.87
CA SER A 770 27.02 15.26 46.21
C SER A 770 26.61 15.24 47.70
N GLY A 771 25.91 16.28 48.17
CA GLY A 771 25.12 16.19 49.42
C GLY A 771 23.89 15.28 49.28
N TYR A 772 23.17 15.05 50.38
CA TYR A 772 21.89 14.31 50.37
C TYR A 772 20.70 15.22 50.07
N ALA A 773 19.79 14.77 49.21
CA ALA A 773 18.41 15.24 49.15
C ALA A 773 17.51 14.35 50.01
N THR A 774 16.52 14.92 50.70
CA THR A 774 15.67 14.23 51.68
C THR A 774 14.18 14.38 51.34
N ALA A 775 13.38 13.33 51.59
CA ALA A 775 11.92 13.36 51.47
C ALA A 775 11.26 12.36 52.46
N GLN A 776 9.94 12.39 52.56
CA GLN A 776 9.14 11.56 53.47
C GLN A 776 8.02 10.79 52.75
N PHE A 777 7.57 9.68 53.35
CA PHE A 777 6.34 8.96 52.94
C PHE A 777 5.74 8.17 54.11
N THR A 778 4.45 7.82 54.03
CA THR A 778 3.74 7.02 55.04
C THR A 778 3.21 5.72 54.43
N THR A 779 3.53 4.56 55.00
CA THR A 779 3.02 3.26 54.55
C THR A 779 1.52 3.09 54.81
N SER A 780 0.82 2.37 53.93
CA SER A 780 -0.64 2.18 54.02
C SER A 780 -1.05 1.08 55.02
N THR A 781 -2.34 0.99 55.38
CA THR A 781 -2.91 -0.10 56.19
C THR A 781 -3.08 -1.37 55.33
N GLY A 782 -2.64 -2.54 55.80
CA GLY A 782 -2.73 -3.82 55.06
C GLY A 782 -3.91 -4.70 55.49
N SER A 783 -4.70 -5.21 54.53
CA SER A 783 -5.76 -6.23 54.74
C SER A 783 -5.48 -7.48 53.89
N CYS A 784 -5.56 -8.67 54.50
CA CYS A 784 -5.26 -9.93 53.83
C CYS A 784 -6.44 -10.40 52.96
N VAL A 785 -6.35 -10.17 51.66
CA VAL A 785 -7.41 -10.48 50.69
C VAL A 785 -6.97 -11.52 49.67
N VAL A 786 -7.95 -12.19 49.05
CA VAL A 786 -7.72 -13.10 47.90
C VAL A 786 -7.03 -12.30 46.78
N PRO A 787 -5.98 -12.82 46.11
CA PRO A 787 -5.32 -12.08 45.03
C PRO A 787 -6.30 -11.81 43.89
N THR A 788 -6.33 -10.57 43.41
CA THR A 788 -7.12 -10.15 42.26
C THR A 788 -6.22 -9.97 41.02
N GLY A 789 -6.82 -9.94 39.83
CA GLY A 789 -6.09 -9.68 38.59
C GLY A 789 -5.12 -10.79 38.17
N LEU A 790 -5.38 -12.04 38.55
CA LEU A 790 -4.63 -13.18 38.00
C LEU A 790 -4.80 -13.22 36.47
N VAL A 791 -3.69 -13.22 35.74
CA VAL A 791 -3.64 -13.29 34.29
C VAL A 791 -2.48 -14.17 33.83
N ALA A 792 -2.59 -14.73 32.63
CA ALA A 792 -1.54 -15.47 31.96
C ALA A 792 -0.97 -14.64 30.80
N ASN A 793 0.32 -14.31 30.88
CA ASN A 793 1.07 -13.51 29.90
C ASN A 793 2.32 -14.27 29.44
N TYR A 794 2.98 -13.76 28.39
CA TYR A 794 4.19 -14.36 27.80
C TYR A 794 4.05 -15.87 27.60
N ILE A 795 2.87 -16.27 27.12
CA ILE A 795 2.53 -17.66 26.91
C ILE A 795 3.36 -18.13 25.71
N THR A 796 4.13 -19.19 25.90
CA THR A 796 4.89 -19.87 24.85
C THR A 796 4.29 -21.27 24.67
N ASN A 797 4.94 -22.10 23.86
CA ASN A 797 4.54 -23.49 23.69
C ASN A 797 4.79 -24.37 24.93
N THR A 798 5.68 -24.00 25.86
CA THR A 798 5.96 -24.82 27.06
C THR A 798 5.99 -24.05 28.37
N ASN A 799 5.79 -22.73 28.32
CA ASN A 799 5.79 -21.87 29.49
C ASN A 799 4.62 -20.87 29.43
N ALA A 800 4.23 -20.38 30.59
CA ALA A 800 3.40 -19.19 30.69
C ALA A 800 3.72 -18.44 31.97
N LEU A 801 3.80 -17.10 31.89
CA LEU A 801 4.00 -16.23 33.04
C LEU A 801 2.64 -15.91 33.66
N MET A 802 2.40 -16.39 34.87
CA MET A 802 1.22 -16.02 35.65
C MET A 802 1.54 -14.74 36.42
N GLU A 803 0.69 -13.73 36.33
CA GLU A 803 0.86 -12.45 37.05
C GLU A 803 -0.42 -12.11 37.80
N TRP A 804 -0.32 -11.49 38.97
CA TRP A 804 -1.46 -11.02 39.75
C TRP A 804 -1.14 -9.72 40.49
N ASN A 805 -2.18 -9.06 41.01
CA ASN A 805 -2.01 -7.88 41.84
C ASN A 805 -1.36 -8.29 43.17
N ALA A 806 -0.30 -7.58 43.56
CA ALA A 806 0.34 -7.78 44.84
C ALA A 806 -0.65 -7.45 45.98
N VAL A 807 -0.83 -8.40 46.91
CA VAL A 807 -1.69 -8.22 48.09
C VAL A 807 -0.86 -7.65 49.23
N GLY A 808 -1.25 -6.48 49.74
CA GLY A 808 -0.59 -5.85 50.89
C GLY A 808 -0.70 -6.71 52.15
N GLY A 809 0.44 -7.11 52.72
CA GLY A 809 0.52 -7.98 53.91
C GLY A 809 0.71 -9.48 53.62
N ALA A 810 0.90 -9.88 52.35
CA ALA A 810 1.18 -11.26 51.98
C ALA A 810 2.61 -11.70 52.37
N ASN A 811 2.75 -12.85 53.04
CA ASN A 811 4.04 -13.50 53.28
C ASN A 811 4.51 -14.33 52.09
N SER A 812 3.58 -14.95 51.36
CA SER A 812 3.84 -15.71 50.12
C SER A 812 2.52 -16.02 49.42
N TYR A 813 2.58 -16.61 48.23
CA TYR A 813 1.43 -17.12 47.50
C TYR A 813 1.57 -18.62 47.22
N ARG A 814 0.44 -19.27 46.96
CA ARG A 814 0.38 -20.61 46.36
C ARG A 814 -0.50 -20.57 45.11
N LEU A 815 0.01 -21.17 44.04
CA LEU A 815 -0.65 -21.25 42.74
C LEU A 815 -1.00 -22.70 42.45
N GLN A 816 -2.20 -22.95 41.92
CA GLN A 816 -2.59 -24.25 41.39
C GLN A 816 -2.86 -24.17 39.90
N TYR A 817 -2.36 -25.14 39.13
CA TYR A 817 -2.64 -25.27 37.71
C TYR A 817 -2.89 -26.71 37.29
N LYS A 818 -3.67 -26.92 36.23
CA LYS A 818 -3.89 -28.23 35.60
C LYS A 818 -4.27 -28.07 34.14
N LYS A 819 -4.13 -29.13 33.34
CA LYS A 819 -4.78 -29.19 32.02
C LYS A 819 -6.30 -29.15 32.25
N SER A 820 -7.08 -28.47 31.41
CA SER A 820 -8.54 -28.39 31.59
C SER A 820 -9.19 -29.79 31.58
N THR A 821 -8.61 -30.72 30.82
CA THR A 821 -9.00 -32.13 30.74
C THR A 821 -8.53 -32.99 31.92
N ALA A 822 -7.64 -32.49 32.78
CA ALA A 822 -7.15 -33.24 33.93
C ALA A 822 -8.07 -33.09 35.14
N GLY A 823 -8.23 -34.18 35.90
CA GLY A 823 -9.01 -34.19 37.15
C GLY A 823 -8.28 -33.60 38.36
N SER A 824 -6.95 -33.49 38.33
CA SER A 824 -6.13 -33.14 39.50
C SER A 824 -5.31 -31.86 39.29
N TRP A 825 -5.19 -31.04 40.35
CA TRP A 825 -4.42 -29.79 40.36
C TRP A 825 -2.96 -29.99 40.79
N THR A 826 -2.01 -29.41 40.06
CA THR A 826 -0.61 -29.29 40.47
C THR A 826 -0.43 -28.01 41.28
N THR A 827 0.24 -28.08 42.44
CA THR A 827 0.41 -26.92 43.36
C THR A 827 1.86 -26.43 43.40
N VAL A 828 2.04 -25.12 43.29
CA VAL A 828 3.31 -24.41 43.42
C VAL A 828 3.22 -23.46 44.62
N SER A 829 3.99 -23.71 45.67
CA SER A 829 3.92 -22.98 46.95
C SER A 829 5.12 -22.03 47.15
N ASN A 830 5.05 -21.20 48.19
CA ASN A 830 6.11 -20.29 48.65
C ASN A 830 6.57 -19.28 47.59
N ILE A 831 5.63 -18.76 46.80
CA ILE A 831 5.93 -17.73 45.80
C ILE A 831 6.02 -16.38 46.54
N ASN A 832 7.18 -15.74 46.52
CA ASN A 832 7.43 -14.46 47.23
C ASN A 832 7.30 -13.22 46.33
N THR A 833 6.92 -13.42 45.07
CA THR A 833 6.65 -12.40 44.05
C THR A 833 5.16 -12.40 43.69
N ASN A 834 4.70 -11.37 42.98
CA ASN A 834 3.34 -11.31 42.44
C ASN A 834 3.23 -11.89 41.02
N PHE A 835 4.19 -12.75 40.65
CA PHE A 835 4.22 -13.46 39.38
C PHE A 835 4.91 -14.82 39.53
N ARG A 836 4.61 -15.75 38.62
CA ARG A 836 5.27 -17.06 38.53
C ARG A 836 5.24 -17.61 37.11
N THR A 837 6.41 -17.97 36.59
CA THR A 837 6.50 -18.74 35.34
C THR A 837 6.19 -20.21 35.60
N LEU A 838 5.16 -20.72 34.95
CA LEU A 838 4.90 -22.15 34.82
C LEU A 838 5.71 -22.67 33.63
N SER A 839 6.39 -23.80 33.81
CA SER A 839 7.31 -24.39 32.82
C SER A 839 7.02 -25.87 32.63
N ASN A 840 7.52 -26.47 31.56
CA ASN A 840 7.24 -27.86 31.18
C ASN A 840 5.74 -28.12 30.96
N LEU A 841 5.03 -27.10 30.48
CA LEU A 841 3.64 -27.24 30.06
C LEU A 841 3.59 -27.96 28.71
N SER A 842 2.53 -28.73 28.48
CA SER A 842 2.26 -29.30 27.17
C SER A 842 1.85 -28.18 26.22
N MET A 843 2.38 -28.22 25.00
CA MET A 843 2.03 -27.27 23.93
C MET A 843 0.56 -27.36 23.54
N TYR A 844 0.03 -26.24 23.03
CA TYR A 844 -1.38 -26.03 22.71
C TYR A 844 -2.38 -26.75 23.63
N THR A 845 -2.12 -26.63 24.93
CA THR A 845 -2.94 -27.26 25.95
C THR A 845 -3.62 -26.16 26.74
N VAL A 846 -4.94 -26.26 26.88
CA VAL A 846 -5.69 -25.38 27.77
C VAL A 846 -5.33 -25.75 29.20
N TYR A 847 -4.76 -24.80 29.91
CA TYR A 847 -4.48 -24.88 31.33
C TYR A 847 -5.45 -23.98 32.10
N GLU A 848 -5.94 -24.50 33.21
CA GLU A 848 -6.66 -23.73 34.22
C GLU A 848 -5.67 -23.40 35.34
N VAL A 849 -5.72 -22.17 35.85
CA VAL A 849 -4.87 -21.67 36.93
C VAL A 849 -5.66 -20.86 37.95
N LYS A 850 -5.26 -20.94 39.23
CA LYS A 850 -5.81 -20.14 40.33
C LYS A 850 -4.75 -19.86 41.40
N ILE A 851 -4.87 -18.76 42.13
CA ILE A 851 -3.87 -18.27 43.08
C ILE A 851 -4.47 -17.98 44.46
N SER A 852 -3.71 -18.14 45.55
CA SER A 852 -4.14 -17.86 46.93
C SER A 852 -3.02 -17.16 47.70
N THR A 853 -3.37 -16.17 48.54
CA THR A 853 -2.43 -15.41 49.38
C THR A 853 -2.20 -16.14 50.70
N LYS A 854 -0.96 -16.16 51.19
CA LYS A 854 -0.62 -16.51 52.58
C LYS A 854 -0.35 -15.26 53.40
N CYS A 855 -1.01 -15.10 54.54
CA CYS A 855 -0.69 -14.09 55.54
C CYS A 855 -0.45 -14.81 56.88
N GLY A 856 0.71 -14.62 57.50
CA GLY A 856 1.17 -15.41 58.65
C GLY A 856 1.21 -16.91 58.34
N SER A 857 0.41 -17.69 59.09
CA SER A 857 0.28 -19.14 58.94
C SER A 857 -0.91 -19.56 58.05
N THR A 858 -1.80 -18.65 57.66
CA THR A 858 -3.06 -18.97 56.99
C THR A 858 -3.06 -18.57 55.52
N PHE A 859 -3.77 -19.35 54.68
CA PHE A 859 -4.01 -19.05 53.28
C PHE A 859 -5.44 -18.55 53.08
N THR A 860 -5.64 -17.59 52.19
CA THR A 860 -6.96 -17.17 51.73
C THR A 860 -7.61 -18.25 50.86
N ALA A 861 -8.88 -18.06 50.52
CA ALA A 861 -9.48 -18.77 49.38
C ALA A 861 -8.67 -18.54 48.08
N TYR A 862 -8.82 -19.44 47.11
CA TYR A 862 -8.26 -19.25 45.78
C TYR A 862 -9.05 -18.20 44.99
N SER A 863 -8.38 -17.49 44.10
CA SER A 863 -8.98 -16.64 43.08
C SER A 863 -9.95 -17.43 42.19
N PRO A 864 -10.81 -16.75 41.43
CA PRO A 864 -11.45 -17.35 40.26
C PRO A 864 -10.42 -18.03 39.36
N VAL A 865 -10.85 -19.12 38.70
CA VAL A 865 -10.03 -19.85 37.75
C VAL A 865 -9.85 -19.01 36.49
N VAL A 866 -8.60 -18.92 36.04
CA VAL A 866 -8.22 -18.29 34.78
C VAL A 866 -7.76 -19.39 33.84
N SER A 867 -8.26 -19.38 32.61
CA SER A 867 -7.85 -20.34 31.59
C SER A 867 -6.90 -19.68 30.60
N PHE A 868 -5.85 -20.40 30.19
CA PHE A 868 -4.93 -19.97 29.15
C PHE A 868 -4.50 -21.16 28.29
N THR A 869 -4.17 -20.91 27.03
CA THR A 869 -3.74 -21.96 26.09
C THR A 869 -2.28 -21.70 25.73
N THR A 870 -1.40 -22.67 25.97
CA THR A 870 0.00 -22.60 25.50
C THR A 870 0.03 -22.42 23.98
N LEU A 871 1.00 -21.66 23.44
CA LEU A 871 1.04 -21.39 22.00
C LEU A 871 1.44 -22.64 21.21
N ASN A 872 1.15 -22.64 19.90
CA ASN A 872 1.76 -23.60 18.99
C ASN A 872 3.28 -23.34 18.92
N CYS A 873 4.03 -24.34 18.46
CA CYS A 873 5.48 -24.26 18.31
C CYS A 873 5.99 -23.01 17.59
N ALA A 874 6.93 -22.31 18.22
CA ALA A 874 7.84 -21.45 17.49
C ALA A 874 8.67 -22.34 16.53
N THR A 875 8.95 -21.84 15.32
CA THR A 875 9.92 -22.44 14.38
C THR A 875 11.00 -21.39 14.11
N SER A 876 12.27 -21.78 14.10
CA SER A 876 13.36 -20.87 13.71
C SER A 876 14.33 -21.62 12.81
N ALA A 877 14.80 -20.93 11.77
CA ALA A 877 15.70 -21.51 10.80
C ALA A 877 16.82 -20.54 10.45
N ASN A 878 17.88 -21.08 9.85
CA ASN A 878 18.94 -20.31 9.23
C ASN A 878 18.89 -20.56 7.72
N ASN A 879 18.41 -19.56 6.98
CA ASN A 879 18.20 -19.63 5.54
C ASN A 879 19.32 -18.98 4.72
N THR A 880 20.47 -18.67 5.35
CA THR A 880 21.60 -17.98 4.70
C THR A 880 22.15 -18.76 3.49
N ALA A 881 22.10 -20.09 3.53
CA ALA A 881 22.59 -20.94 2.45
C ALA A 881 21.48 -21.35 1.46
N GLN A 882 20.25 -21.49 1.94
CA GLN A 882 19.12 -22.07 1.20
C GLN A 882 17.79 -21.67 1.87
N TRP A 883 16.77 -21.41 1.05
CA TRP A 883 15.45 -20.91 1.49
C TRP A 883 14.34 -21.46 0.58
N ILE A 884 13.07 -21.32 0.96
CA ILE A 884 11.89 -21.68 0.15
C ILE A 884 11.67 -20.57 -0.87
N ASP A 885 11.97 -20.81 -2.14
CA ASP A 885 11.83 -19.79 -3.18
C ASP A 885 10.47 -19.83 -3.89
N LEU A 886 9.72 -20.92 -3.73
CA LEU A 886 8.34 -21.05 -4.23
C LEU A 886 7.53 -21.92 -3.27
N PHE A 887 6.34 -21.45 -2.93
CA PHE A 887 5.27 -22.28 -2.39
C PHE A 887 3.92 -21.92 -3.01
N LYS A 888 3.20 -22.94 -3.50
CA LYS A 888 1.91 -22.77 -4.16
C LYS A 888 0.88 -23.80 -3.72
N VAL A 889 -0.30 -23.35 -3.29
CA VAL A 889 -1.49 -24.17 -3.00
C VAL A 889 -2.73 -23.30 -3.21
N GLY A 890 -3.65 -23.68 -4.10
CA GLY A 890 -4.83 -22.88 -4.40
C GLY A 890 -4.47 -21.47 -4.90
N THR A 891 -4.96 -20.42 -4.23
CA THR A 891 -4.64 -19.00 -4.54
C THR A 891 -3.29 -18.55 -3.97
N ILE A 892 -2.69 -19.31 -3.04
CA ILE A 892 -1.34 -19.04 -2.55
C ILE A 892 -0.36 -19.35 -3.68
N ASN A 893 0.43 -18.35 -4.10
CA ASN A 893 1.52 -18.48 -5.07
C ASN A 893 2.66 -17.53 -4.68
N ARG A 894 3.45 -17.93 -3.69
CA ARG A 894 4.54 -17.11 -3.15
C ARG A 894 5.85 -17.47 -3.81
N ILE A 895 6.48 -16.53 -4.51
CA ILE A 895 7.86 -16.62 -4.99
C ILE A 895 8.72 -15.71 -4.13
N SER A 896 9.80 -16.21 -3.53
CA SER A 896 10.54 -15.50 -2.49
C SER A 896 12.07 -15.67 -2.54
N GLY A 897 12.77 -14.73 -1.90
CA GLY A 897 14.19 -14.83 -1.56
C GLY A 897 14.37 -15.31 -0.11
N ALA A 898 15.60 -15.35 0.41
CA ALA A 898 15.83 -15.67 1.82
C ALA A 898 15.12 -14.66 2.75
N ASP A 899 14.07 -15.08 3.46
CA ASP A 899 13.36 -14.23 4.41
C ASP A 899 14.19 -13.90 5.66
N ALA A 900 14.08 -12.67 6.15
CA ALA A 900 14.86 -12.21 7.28
C ALA A 900 14.61 -13.07 8.54
N GLY A 901 15.65 -13.79 8.99
CA GLY A 901 15.59 -14.65 10.17
C GLY A 901 15.14 -16.09 9.93
N GLY A 902 15.01 -16.53 8.66
CA GLY A 902 14.67 -17.91 8.29
C GLY A 902 13.25 -18.36 8.70
N TYR A 903 12.40 -17.41 9.11
CA TYR A 903 11.00 -17.64 9.39
C TYR A 903 10.17 -16.43 8.97
N VAL A 904 9.04 -16.67 8.31
CA VAL A 904 8.08 -15.62 7.95
C VAL A 904 6.64 -16.09 8.15
N ASN A 905 5.80 -15.20 8.68
CA ASN A 905 4.35 -15.34 8.57
C ASN A 905 3.89 -14.47 7.39
N THR A 906 3.41 -15.11 6.33
CA THR A 906 3.22 -14.48 5.02
C THR A 906 1.96 -13.63 4.93
N GLY A 907 0.96 -13.90 5.80
CA GLY A 907 -0.38 -13.32 5.68
C GLY A 907 -1.19 -13.78 4.46
N LEU A 908 -0.66 -14.68 3.63
CA LEU A 908 -1.33 -15.22 2.45
C LEU A 908 -2.31 -16.34 2.83
N SER A 909 -3.40 -16.46 2.07
CA SER A 909 -4.50 -17.38 2.35
C SER A 909 -5.07 -18.05 1.11
N THR A 910 -5.70 -19.21 1.27
CA THR A 910 -6.47 -19.90 0.22
C THR A 910 -7.69 -20.61 0.82
N ASN A 911 -8.72 -20.85 0.01
CA ASN A 911 -9.87 -21.66 0.38
C ASN A 911 -9.65 -23.12 -0.02
N LEU A 912 -9.98 -24.08 0.86
CA LEU A 912 -9.97 -25.51 0.57
C LEU A 912 -11.27 -26.16 1.07
N VAL A 913 -11.81 -27.09 0.30
CA VAL A 913 -13.12 -27.71 0.60
C VAL A 913 -12.93 -28.94 1.48
N ILE A 914 -13.71 -29.05 2.55
CA ILE A 914 -13.71 -30.20 3.47
C ILE A 914 -14.15 -31.46 2.71
N GLY A 915 -13.38 -32.54 2.84
CA GLY A 915 -13.60 -33.79 2.10
C GLY A 915 -13.05 -33.80 0.67
N SER A 916 -12.43 -32.71 0.19
CA SER A 916 -11.80 -32.68 -1.13
C SER A 916 -10.58 -33.60 -1.22
N THR A 917 -10.38 -34.22 -2.38
CA THR A 917 -9.25 -35.10 -2.68
C THR A 917 -8.45 -34.56 -3.86
N GLY A 918 -7.14 -34.80 -3.88
CA GLY A 918 -6.27 -34.43 -5.01
C GLY A 918 -5.93 -32.93 -5.12
N ASN A 919 -5.97 -32.17 -4.02
CA ASN A 919 -5.56 -30.76 -4.03
C ASN A 919 -4.09 -30.63 -4.41
N ALA A 920 -3.77 -29.87 -5.45
CA ALA A 920 -2.41 -29.73 -5.97
C ALA A 920 -1.63 -28.62 -5.27
N GLY A 921 -0.33 -28.84 -5.06
CA GLY A 921 0.62 -27.85 -4.59
C GLY A 921 1.98 -27.93 -5.26
N GLN A 922 2.77 -26.86 -5.18
CA GLN A 922 4.14 -26.77 -5.71
C GLN A 922 5.10 -26.21 -4.65
N ILE A 923 6.34 -26.69 -4.63
CA ILE A 923 7.39 -26.19 -3.73
C ILE A 923 8.80 -26.28 -4.35
N SER A 924 9.67 -25.30 -4.12
CA SER A 924 11.11 -25.37 -4.45
C SER A 924 11.99 -24.60 -3.45
N ALA A 925 13.31 -24.68 -3.65
CA ALA A 925 14.29 -23.93 -2.85
C ALA A 925 15.22 -23.08 -3.71
N GLY A 926 15.55 -21.91 -3.17
CA GLY A 926 16.65 -21.05 -3.61
C GLY A 926 17.92 -21.32 -2.83
N PHE A 927 19.08 -20.94 -3.41
CA PHE A 927 20.40 -21.17 -2.84
C PHE A 927 21.29 -19.93 -3.01
N ALA A 928 22.09 -19.61 -1.99
CA ALA A 928 23.11 -18.55 -2.08
C ALA A 928 24.39 -19.03 -2.80
N GLY A 929 24.51 -20.35 -3.06
CA GLY A 929 25.69 -21.00 -3.64
C GLY A 929 25.34 -22.30 -4.38
N ALA A 930 26.15 -23.34 -4.20
CA ALA A 930 25.88 -24.65 -4.81
C ALA A 930 24.55 -25.25 -4.33
N THR A 931 23.84 -25.93 -5.23
CA THR A 931 22.58 -26.59 -4.93
C THR A 931 22.78 -27.71 -3.90
N ALA A 932 21.83 -27.85 -2.98
CA ALA A 932 21.83 -28.87 -1.94
C ALA A 932 20.46 -29.55 -1.84
N SER A 933 20.45 -30.83 -1.46
CA SER A 933 19.20 -31.57 -1.27
C SER A 933 18.47 -31.09 -0.02
N ASN A 934 17.16 -30.90 -0.12
CA ASN A 934 16.29 -30.41 0.95
C ASN A 934 15.11 -31.35 1.19
N ASN A 935 14.69 -31.46 2.44
CA ASN A 935 13.45 -32.11 2.83
C ASN A 935 12.38 -31.05 3.11
N TYR A 936 11.12 -31.34 2.76
CA TYR A 936 10.01 -30.42 2.94
C TYR A 936 8.83 -31.13 3.59
N ASN A 937 8.20 -30.48 4.58
CA ASN A 937 6.91 -30.90 5.11
C ASN A 937 5.91 -29.73 5.09
N VAL A 938 4.66 -30.05 4.78
CA VAL A 938 3.52 -29.12 4.88
C VAL A 938 2.52 -29.68 5.88
N TYR A 939 2.06 -28.81 6.78
CA TYR A 939 1.12 -29.13 7.84
C TYR A 939 -0.12 -28.24 7.75
N ILE A 940 -1.31 -28.80 7.94
CA ILE A 940 -2.58 -28.05 8.05
C ILE A 940 -3.29 -28.51 9.32
N ASP A 941 -3.67 -27.55 10.15
CA ASP A 941 -4.40 -27.79 11.40
C ASP A 941 -5.90 -28.03 11.09
N PHE A 942 -6.26 -29.28 10.82
CA PHE A 942 -7.61 -29.64 10.37
C PHE A 942 -8.68 -29.57 11.45
N ASN A 943 -8.31 -29.79 12.71
CA ASN A 943 -9.25 -29.78 13.83
C ASN A 943 -9.33 -28.40 14.51
N ARG A 944 -8.54 -27.41 14.04
CA ARG A 944 -8.46 -26.04 14.54
C ARG A 944 -8.03 -25.97 16.00
N ASN A 945 -7.25 -26.97 16.42
CA ASN A 945 -6.67 -27.05 17.74
C ASN A 945 -5.27 -26.45 17.77
N GLY A 946 -4.89 -25.62 16.80
CA GLY A 946 -3.62 -24.91 16.75
C GLY A 946 -2.39 -25.75 17.03
N SER A 947 -2.40 -27.05 16.73
CA SER A 947 -1.28 -27.99 16.76
C SER A 947 -1.07 -28.54 15.34
N PHE A 948 0.11 -29.14 15.10
CA PHE A 948 0.44 -29.85 13.85
C PHE A 948 1.01 -31.25 14.16
N ASN A 949 0.77 -31.75 15.38
CA ASN A 949 1.46 -32.93 15.93
C ASN A 949 0.73 -34.22 15.64
N GLU A 950 -0.51 -34.11 15.16
CA GLU A 950 -1.35 -35.21 14.79
C GLU A 950 -0.91 -35.74 13.41
N SER A 951 -0.79 -37.07 13.28
CA SER A 951 -0.23 -37.69 12.08
C SER A 951 -1.03 -37.41 10.80
N ASN A 952 -2.30 -37.03 10.94
CA ASN A 952 -3.21 -36.66 9.85
C ASN A 952 -3.11 -35.18 9.44
N GLU A 953 -2.36 -34.35 10.15
CA GLU A 953 -2.20 -32.92 9.86
C GLU A 953 -0.98 -32.62 9.00
N ARG A 954 -0.04 -33.57 8.89
CA ARG A 954 1.02 -33.51 7.88
C ARG A 954 0.47 -33.92 6.52
N VAL A 955 0.12 -32.93 5.71
CA VAL A 955 -0.49 -33.12 4.39
C VAL A 955 0.53 -33.41 3.28
N PHE A 956 1.79 -33.04 3.50
CA PHE A 956 2.89 -33.37 2.59
C PHE A 956 4.19 -33.61 3.36
N GLY A 957 4.99 -34.57 2.88
CA GLY A 957 6.33 -34.85 3.40
C GLY A 957 7.08 -35.86 2.54
N ALA A 958 8.05 -35.40 1.76
CA ALA A 958 8.88 -36.26 0.92
C ALA A 958 10.30 -36.38 1.49
N ALA A 959 10.77 -37.60 1.70
CA ALA A 959 12.17 -37.89 1.95
C ALA A 959 12.92 -37.80 0.60
N LEU A 960 13.87 -36.85 0.49
CA LEU A 960 14.77 -36.62 -0.64
C LEU A 960 14.16 -35.97 -1.91
N ILE A 961 13.93 -34.65 -1.89
CA ILE A 961 13.84 -33.88 -3.14
C ILE A 961 15.28 -33.50 -3.55
N ASN A 962 15.83 -34.27 -4.49
CA ASN A 962 17.24 -34.20 -4.93
C ASN A 962 17.49 -33.23 -6.08
N THR A 963 16.47 -32.48 -6.51
CA THR A 963 16.50 -31.69 -7.73
C THR A 963 16.30 -30.22 -7.40
N ALA A 964 17.12 -29.35 -7.99
CA ALA A 964 17.04 -27.90 -7.88
C ALA A 964 15.82 -27.28 -8.60
N GLY A 965 14.73 -28.04 -8.75
CA GLY A 965 13.54 -27.66 -9.52
C GLY A 965 12.25 -27.79 -8.73
N THR A 966 11.19 -27.19 -9.24
CA THR A 966 9.84 -27.19 -8.64
C THR A 966 9.26 -28.59 -8.52
N TYR A 967 8.92 -28.96 -7.29
CA TYR A 967 8.26 -30.23 -6.97
C TYR A 967 6.75 -30.04 -6.88
N ASN A 968 6.00 -30.89 -7.57
CA ASN A 968 4.53 -30.90 -7.52
C ASN A 968 4.05 -31.99 -6.56
N PHE A 969 3.13 -31.66 -5.66
CA PHE A 969 2.52 -32.60 -4.72
C PHE A 969 0.99 -32.51 -4.75
N THR A 970 0.34 -33.55 -4.23
CA THR A 970 -1.12 -33.57 -4.03
C THR A 970 -1.46 -34.00 -2.61
N PHE A 971 -2.54 -33.45 -2.04
CA PHE A 971 -3.01 -33.79 -0.70
C PHE A 971 -4.53 -33.73 -0.57
N ASN A 972 -5.06 -34.33 0.50
CA ASN A 972 -6.50 -34.44 0.76
C ASN A 972 -6.90 -33.63 1.99
N ILE A 973 -8.14 -33.14 2.03
CA ILE A 973 -8.75 -32.52 3.21
C ILE A 973 -9.70 -33.55 3.85
N PRO A 974 -9.46 -34.00 5.10
CA PRO A 974 -10.32 -34.97 5.76
C PRO A 974 -11.76 -34.47 5.89
N ALA A 975 -12.74 -35.37 5.74
CA ALA A 975 -14.16 -35.04 6.00
C ALA A 975 -14.42 -34.69 7.48
N THR A 976 -13.51 -35.06 8.39
CA THR A 976 -13.54 -34.75 9.81
C THR A 976 -12.95 -33.38 10.16
N ALA A 977 -12.51 -32.59 9.17
CA ALA A 977 -11.94 -31.27 9.39
C ALA A 977 -13.03 -30.26 9.83
N THR A 978 -12.66 -29.32 10.70
CA THR A 978 -13.58 -28.32 11.25
C THR A 978 -13.64 -27.08 10.35
N PRO A 979 -14.82 -26.59 9.95
CA PRO A 979 -14.94 -25.41 9.07
C PRO A 979 -14.36 -24.13 9.67
N GLY A 980 -13.84 -23.25 8.82
CA GLY A 980 -13.30 -21.94 9.15
C GLY A 980 -11.79 -21.79 8.92
N ILE A 981 -11.26 -20.61 9.26
CA ILE A 981 -9.83 -20.27 9.07
C ILE A 981 -8.96 -21.02 10.06
N THR A 982 -7.88 -21.62 9.55
CA THR A 982 -6.88 -22.39 10.29
C THR A 982 -5.46 -22.16 9.75
N GLY A 983 -4.44 -22.59 10.50
CA GLY A 983 -3.04 -22.42 10.14
C GLY A 983 -2.52 -23.48 9.17
N MET A 984 -1.61 -23.08 8.27
CA MET A 984 -0.81 -23.97 7.44
C MET A 984 0.67 -23.60 7.57
N ARG A 985 1.54 -24.60 7.75
CA ARG A 985 2.99 -24.39 7.92
C ARG A 985 3.77 -25.18 6.90
N VAL A 986 4.75 -24.53 6.28
CA VAL A 986 5.70 -25.13 5.34
C VAL A 986 7.08 -25.07 5.97
N VAL A 987 7.80 -26.19 6.02
CA VAL A 987 9.15 -26.26 6.60
C VAL A 987 10.08 -26.95 5.63
N MET A 988 11.14 -26.25 5.23
CA MET A 988 12.25 -26.76 4.41
C MET A 988 13.49 -26.91 5.27
N ARG A 989 14.09 -28.10 5.28
CA ARG A 989 15.31 -28.39 6.05
C ARG A 989 16.36 -29.05 5.17
N LYS A 990 17.63 -28.67 5.37
CA LYS A 990 18.78 -29.33 4.73
C LYS A 990 18.73 -30.84 4.95
N ASN A 991 18.94 -31.60 3.88
CA ASN A 991 18.77 -33.04 3.92
C ASN A 991 19.65 -33.74 4.97
N THR A 992 20.91 -33.31 5.12
CA THR A 992 21.84 -33.89 6.12
C THR A 992 21.36 -33.73 7.56
N ASP A 993 20.44 -32.82 7.81
CA ASP A 993 19.95 -32.49 9.14
C ASP A 993 18.68 -33.30 9.49
N GLY A 994 18.14 -34.09 8.55
CA GLY A 994 16.98 -34.96 8.74
C GLY A 994 15.64 -34.36 8.29
N ALA A 995 14.54 -35.04 8.62
CA ALA A 995 13.20 -34.61 8.23
C ALA A 995 12.77 -33.31 8.93
N PRO A 996 11.99 -32.41 8.28
CA PRO A 996 11.45 -31.22 8.91
C PRO A 996 10.35 -31.61 9.90
N GLY A 997 10.34 -31.02 11.09
CA GLY A 997 9.22 -31.08 12.02
C GLY A 997 8.50 -29.73 12.02
N PRO A 998 7.21 -29.66 12.41
CA PRO A 998 6.44 -28.41 12.40
C PRO A 998 6.89 -27.41 13.48
N CYS A 999 7.95 -27.76 14.22
CA CYS A 999 8.35 -27.21 15.51
C CYS A 999 9.87 -27.01 15.65
N LEU A 1000 10.62 -27.18 14.57
CA LEU A 1000 12.08 -27.22 14.65
C LEU A 1000 12.68 -25.83 14.92
N GLN A 1001 13.79 -25.81 15.64
CA GLN A 1001 14.53 -24.60 15.98
C GLN A 1001 15.98 -24.73 15.50
N GLY A 1002 16.54 -23.65 14.98
CA GLY A 1002 17.96 -23.54 14.61
C GLY A 1002 18.43 -24.49 13.50
N PHE A 1003 17.56 -24.94 12.60
CA PHE A 1003 17.94 -25.80 11.47
C PHE A 1003 18.36 -24.98 10.24
N VAL A 1004 19.17 -25.57 9.35
CA VAL A 1004 19.53 -24.92 8.08
C VAL A 1004 18.39 -25.12 7.08
N GLY A 1005 17.81 -24.03 6.58
CA GLY A 1005 16.60 -24.01 5.76
C GLY A 1005 15.67 -22.87 6.15
N GLU A 1006 14.37 -23.02 5.90
CA GLU A 1006 13.38 -21.96 6.15
C GLU A 1006 12.02 -22.54 6.55
N ALA A 1007 11.24 -21.76 7.29
CA ALA A 1007 9.84 -22.05 7.56
C ALA A 1007 8.93 -20.87 7.24
N GLU A 1008 7.78 -21.17 6.66
CA GLU A 1008 6.77 -20.19 6.28
C GLU A 1008 5.39 -20.57 6.86
N ASP A 1009 4.69 -19.58 7.41
CA ASP A 1009 3.31 -19.73 7.85
C ASP A 1009 2.33 -19.04 6.89
N TYR A 1010 1.21 -19.73 6.68
CA TYR A 1010 0.08 -19.37 5.84
C TYR A 1010 -1.23 -19.61 6.59
N THR A 1011 -2.34 -19.14 6.02
CA THR A 1011 -3.68 -19.52 6.48
C THR A 1011 -4.45 -20.26 5.41
N VAL A 1012 -5.40 -21.08 5.84
CA VAL A 1012 -6.34 -21.78 4.97
C VAL A 1012 -7.74 -21.63 5.55
N ASN A 1013 -8.72 -21.34 4.71
CA ASN A 1013 -10.13 -21.35 5.10
C ASN A 1013 -10.79 -22.65 4.63
N LEU A 1014 -11.22 -23.49 5.57
CA LEU A 1014 -11.86 -24.78 5.31
C LEU A 1014 -13.38 -24.62 5.16
N THR A 1015 -13.93 -24.94 3.98
CA THR A 1015 -15.36 -24.72 3.66
C THR A 1015 -16.15 -26.03 3.53
N THR A 1016 -17.42 -26.03 3.91
CA THR A 1016 -18.32 -27.21 3.90
C THR A 1016 -18.95 -27.52 2.54
N SER A 1017 -18.83 -26.61 1.58
CA SER A 1017 -19.27 -26.82 0.19
C SER A 1017 -18.26 -26.18 -0.76
N ALA A 1018 -18.21 -26.69 -1.99
CA ALA A 1018 -17.41 -26.14 -3.08
C ALA A 1018 -17.98 -24.81 -3.55
N PHE A 1019 -17.87 -23.80 -2.70
CA PHE A 1019 -18.01 -22.42 -3.09
C PHE A 1019 -16.69 -22.01 -3.73
N GLN A 1020 -16.58 -22.12 -5.05
CA GLN A 1020 -15.46 -21.53 -5.77
C GLN A 1020 -15.63 -20.01 -5.74
N GLY A 1021 -14.89 -19.37 -4.83
CA GLY A 1021 -14.59 -17.95 -4.94
C GLY A 1021 -13.97 -17.67 -6.32
N PHE A 1022 -14.34 -16.56 -6.95
CA PHE A 1022 -13.87 -16.24 -8.28
C PHE A 1022 -12.43 -15.70 -8.20
N GLY A 1023 -11.47 -16.61 -8.32
CA GLY A 1023 -10.17 -16.43 -8.99
C GLY A 1023 -9.28 -15.26 -8.57
N GLU A 1024 -8.62 -15.35 -7.41
CA GLU A 1024 -7.30 -14.75 -7.26
C GLU A 1024 -6.27 -15.63 -7.99
N ASN A 1025 -6.08 -15.36 -9.29
CA ASN A 1025 -4.78 -15.61 -9.91
C ASN A 1025 -3.97 -14.32 -9.72
N PRO A 1026 -2.89 -14.33 -8.91
CA PRO A 1026 -1.88 -13.29 -9.05
C PRO A 1026 -1.30 -13.41 -10.46
N ILE A 1027 -1.53 -12.40 -11.30
CA ILE A 1027 -0.78 -12.24 -12.54
C ILE A 1027 0.66 -11.94 -12.12
N THR A 1028 1.56 -12.89 -12.31
CA THR A 1028 3.01 -12.61 -12.31
C THR A 1028 3.33 -11.64 -13.45
N VAL A 1029 3.84 -10.47 -13.09
CA VAL A 1029 4.44 -9.51 -14.02
C VAL A 1029 5.76 -10.10 -14.53
N SER A 1030 5.71 -10.94 -15.56
CA SER A 1030 6.91 -11.39 -16.29
C SER A 1030 6.78 -11.20 -17.81
N GLY A 1031 5.95 -10.23 -18.21
CA GLY A 1031 5.72 -9.91 -19.63
C GLY A 1031 5.56 -8.42 -19.94
N VAL A 1032 5.78 -7.52 -18.98
CA VAL A 1032 5.82 -6.07 -19.29
C VAL A 1032 7.22 -5.76 -19.79
N LYS A 1033 7.38 -5.82 -21.12
CA LYS A 1033 8.46 -5.11 -21.80
C LYS A 1033 8.30 -3.62 -21.50
N THR A 1034 9.44 -2.95 -21.29
CA THR A 1034 9.59 -1.50 -21.15
C THR A 1034 8.73 -0.71 -22.15
N PRO A 1035 8.26 0.49 -21.79
CA PRO A 1035 7.40 1.32 -22.65
C PRO A 1035 8.18 1.89 -23.84
N THR A 1036 8.35 1.06 -24.85
CA THR A 1036 8.61 1.44 -26.24
C THR A 1036 7.96 0.38 -27.11
N GLU A 1037 6.63 0.34 -27.15
CA GLU A 1037 5.81 -0.14 -28.27
C GLU A 1037 4.32 -0.11 -27.88
N ASN A 1038 3.50 0.38 -28.81
CA ASN A 1038 2.05 0.42 -28.73
C ASN A 1038 1.47 -0.97 -28.37
N VAL A 1039 1.07 -1.17 -27.11
CA VAL A 1039 0.23 -2.32 -26.75
C VAL A 1039 -1.20 -2.00 -27.15
N MET A 1040 -1.49 -2.33 -28.41
CA MET A 1040 -2.77 -2.61 -29.04
C MET A 1040 -3.98 -2.50 -28.11
N ILE A 1041 -4.64 -1.35 -28.15
CA ILE A 1041 -6.06 -1.21 -27.85
C ILE A 1041 -6.77 -2.25 -28.72
N ASN A 1042 -7.47 -3.21 -28.10
CA ASN A 1042 -8.46 -3.97 -28.85
C ASN A 1042 -9.43 -2.93 -29.42
N PRO A 1043 -9.63 -2.79 -30.76
CA PRO A 1043 -10.39 -1.70 -31.40
C PRO A 1043 -11.86 -1.58 -30.97
N GLY A 1044 -12.27 -2.42 -30.03
CA GLY A 1044 -13.61 -2.66 -29.56
C GLY A 1044 -13.87 -2.30 -28.10
N ILE A 1045 -13.03 -1.59 -27.37
CA ILE A 1045 -13.37 -1.14 -26.00
C ILE A 1045 -13.09 0.34 -25.84
N THR A 1046 -14.13 1.13 -25.55
CA THR A 1046 -14.01 2.59 -25.33
C THR A 1046 -14.43 2.94 -23.91
N VAL A 1047 -13.84 3.99 -23.34
CA VAL A 1047 -14.16 4.50 -21.99
C VAL A 1047 -14.41 5.99 -22.07
N GLY A 1048 -15.60 6.46 -21.68
CA GLY A 1048 -15.93 7.89 -21.72
C GLY A 1048 -16.98 8.31 -20.69
N PRO A 1049 -16.90 9.53 -20.12
CA PRO A 1049 -15.77 10.47 -20.22
C PRO A 1049 -14.53 9.95 -19.48
N ASN A 1050 -13.33 10.27 -19.97
CA ASN A 1050 -12.05 9.94 -19.33
C ASN A 1050 -10.99 10.97 -19.77
N PRO A 1051 -10.69 12.01 -18.95
CA PRO A 1051 -10.96 12.10 -17.51
C PRO A 1051 -12.45 12.26 -17.12
N SER A 1052 -12.80 11.95 -15.87
CA SER A 1052 -14.17 12.04 -15.31
C SER A 1052 -14.17 12.36 -13.81
N THR A 1053 -15.25 12.96 -13.30
CA THR A 1053 -15.50 13.19 -11.86
C THR A 1053 -15.75 11.92 -11.05
N GLY A 1054 -15.78 10.75 -11.72
CA GLY A 1054 -15.93 9.45 -11.08
C GLY A 1054 -16.87 8.50 -11.79
N ILE A 1055 -17.62 8.96 -12.81
CA ILE A 1055 -18.56 8.14 -13.57
C ILE A 1055 -18.00 7.87 -14.97
N TYR A 1056 -17.80 6.60 -15.32
CA TYR A 1056 -17.28 6.18 -16.62
C TYR A 1056 -18.26 5.23 -17.31
N ASN A 1057 -18.42 5.36 -18.61
CA ASN A 1057 -19.12 4.37 -19.43
C ASN A 1057 -18.08 3.60 -20.25
N VAL A 1058 -17.95 2.30 -19.97
CA VAL A 1058 -17.06 1.39 -20.69
C VAL A 1058 -17.88 0.64 -21.73
N THR A 1059 -17.67 0.93 -23.02
CA THR A 1059 -18.44 0.33 -24.12
C THR A 1059 -17.65 -0.79 -24.80
N PHE A 1060 -18.33 -1.90 -25.12
CA PHE A 1060 -17.76 -3.11 -25.73
C PHE A 1060 -18.31 -3.32 -27.16
N ASN A 1061 -17.45 -3.21 -28.16
CA ASN A 1061 -17.66 -3.36 -29.59
C ASN A 1061 -16.81 -4.52 -30.15
N GLY A 1062 -17.30 -5.75 -30.05
CA GLY A 1062 -16.59 -6.95 -30.51
C GLY A 1062 -16.80 -8.12 -29.54
N GLY A 1063 -16.41 -9.33 -29.92
CA GLY A 1063 -16.71 -10.58 -29.18
C GLY A 1063 -16.15 -10.71 -27.75
N PHE A 1064 -15.64 -9.62 -27.15
CA PHE A 1064 -15.20 -9.56 -25.77
C PHE A 1064 -16.38 -9.15 -24.86
N ILE A 1065 -16.93 -10.11 -24.12
CA ILE A 1065 -18.06 -9.90 -23.20
C ILE A 1065 -17.52 -9.98 -21.77
N PRO A 1066 -17.37 -8.85 -21.06
CA PRO A 1066 -16.88 -8.89 -19.68
C PRO A 1066 -17.90 -9.60 -18.79
N VAL A 1067 -17.41 -10.49 -17.95
CA VAL A 1067 -18.17 -11.06 -16.83
C VAL A 1067 -17.65 -10.62 -15.48
N GLN A 1068 -16.55 -9.88 -15.49
CA GLN A 1068 -15.95 -9.30 -14.31
C GLN A 1068 -15.18 -8.05 -14.70
N TYR A 1069 -15.20 -7.06 -13.81
CA TYR A 1069 -14.23 -5.98 -13.79
C TYR A 1069 -13.56 -5.90 -12.43
N ASP A 1070 -12.31 -5.49 -12.44
CA ASP A 1070 -11.52 -5.14 -11.27
C ASP A 1070 -10.87 -3.77 -11.52
N ILE A 1071 -10.98 -2.85 -10.58
CA ILE A 1071 -10.32 -1.55 -10.59
C ILE A 1071 -9.18 -1.63 -9.58
N PHE A 1072 -7.98 -1.25 -10.00
CA PHE A 1072 -6.78 -1.21 -9.18
C PHE A 1072 -6.29 0.21 -9.01
N SER A 1073 -5.69 0.49 -7.86
CA SER A 1073 -4.78 1.63 -7.73
C SER A 1073 -3.49 1.37 -8.53
N THR A 1074 -2.68 2.41 -8.75
CA THR A 1074 -1.36 2.28 -9.38
C THR A 1074 -0.39 1.37 -8.63
N ASN A 1075 -0.69 1.03 -7.37
CA ASN A 1075 0.10 0.12 -6.52
C ASN A 1075 -0.39 -1.34 -6.59
N GLY A 1076 -1.36 -1.65 -7.47
CA GLY A 1076 -1.84 -3.01 -7.71
C GLY A 1076 -2.88 -3.53 -6.72
N HIS A 1077 -3.38 -2.70 -5.82
CA HIS A 1077 -4.45 -3.06 -4.88
C HIS A 1077 -5.80 -2.96 -5.59
N ALA A 1078 -6.61 -4.02 -5.55
CA ALA A 1078 -7.97 -3.99 -6.03
C ALA A 1078 -8.81 -3.06 -5.14
N VAL A 1079 -9.29 -1.95 -5.71
CA VAL A 1079 -10.10 -0.94 -5.03
C VAL A 1079 -11.60 -1.15 -5.26
N LYS A 1080 -11.99 -1.84 -6.33
CA LYS A 1080 -13.39 -2.24 -6.59
C LYS A 1080 -13.42 -3.39 -7.58
N SER A 1081 -14.17 -4.44 -7.28
CA SER A 1081 -14.33 -5.57 -8.19
C SER A 1081 -15.78 -6.01 -8.19
N ALA A 1082 -16.32 -6.29 -9.36
CA ALA A 1082 -17.66 -6.83 -9.45
C ALA A 1082 -17.80 -7.74 -10.66
N LYS A 1083 -18.75 -8.67 -10.54
CA LYS A 1083 -19.22 -9.42 -11.69
C LYS A 1083 -20.10 -8.52 -12.55
N VAL A 1084 -19.95 -8.68 -13.85
CA VAL A 1084 -20.77 -8.04 -14.85
C VAL A 1084 -21.74 -9.10 -15.34
N VAL A 1085 -23.03 -8.90 -15.14
CA VAL A 1085 -24.01 -9.63 -15.96
C VAL A 1085 -23.97 -8.94 -17.31
N SER A 1086 -23.75 -9.73 -18.36
CA SER A 1086 -23.32 -9.27 -19.69
C SER A 1086 -23.96 -7.94 -20.11
N ALA A 1087 -23.14 -6.93 -20.42
CA ALA A 1087 -23.58 -5.57 -20.77
C ALA A 1087 -22.64 -4.94 -21.82
N LYS A 1088 -23.19 -4.12 -22.74
CA LYS A 1088 -22.53 -3.45 -23.92
C LYS A 1088 -21.88 -2.20 -23.43
N ILE A 1089 -22.40 -1.72 -22.31
CA ILE A 1089 -21.89 -0.61 -21.56
C ILE A 1089 -21.83 -1.07 -20.11
N LEU A 1090 -20.65 -1.00 -19.53
CA LEU A 1090 -20.43 -1.14 -18.10
C LEU A 1090 -20.26 0.27 -17.54
N GLN A 1091 -21.24 0.73 -16.77
CA GLN A 1091 -21.10 1.98 -16.03
C GLN A 1091 -20.28 1.72 -14.76
N LEU A 1092 -19.18 2.44 -14.61
CA LEU A 1092 -18.31 2.40 -13.45
C LEU A 1092 -18.47 3.69 -12.66
N ASP A 1093 -18.83 3.54 -11.40
CA ASP A 1093 -18.87 4.63 -10.44
C ASP A 1093 -17.72 4.47 -9.43
N ILE A 1094 -16.78 5.41 -9.46
CA ILE A 1094 -15.70 5.59 -8.49
C ILE A 1094 -15.74 7.00 -7.89
N THR A 1095 -16.91 7.65 -7.85
CA THR A 1095 -17.10 9.03 -7.35
C THR A 1095 -16.69 9.19 -5.89
N MET A 1096 -16.68 8.11 -5.10
CA MET A 1096 -16.22 8.08 -3.71
C MET A 1096 -14.70 7.84 -3.54
N MET A 1097 -13.96 7.55 -4.61
CA MET A 1097 -12.49 7.32 -4.54
C MET A 1097 -11.69 8.63 -4.61
N PRO A 1098 -10.43 8.71 -4.14
CA PRO A 1098 -9.62 9.90 -4.35
C PRO A 1098 -9.38 10.24 -5.84
N ALA A 1099 -9.16 11.52 -6.17
CA ALA A 1099 -8.69 11.90 -7.50
C ALA A 1099 -7.35 11.21 -7.81
N GLY A 1100 -7.17 10.71 -9.04
CA GLY A 1100 -5.97 9.96 -9.38
C GLY A 1100 -6.12 8.97 -10.52
N LEU A 1101 -5.03 8.23 -10.73
CA LEU A 1101 -4.89 7.23 -11.78
C LEU A 1101 -5.30 5.84 -11.30
N TYR A 1102 -6.20 5.19 -12.03
CA TYR A 1102 -6.63 3.82 -11.77
C TYR A 1102 -6.47 2.93 -13.00
N LEU A 1103 -6.32 1.62 -12.76
CA LEU A 1103 -6.25 0.60 -13.79
C LEU A 1103 -7.51 -0.27 -13.73
N LEU A 1104 -8.23 -0.38 -14.85
CA LEU A 1104 -9.39 -1.24 -14.99
C LEU A 1104 -8.99 -2.53 -15.70
N ARG A 1105 -9.12 -3.67 -15.03
CA ARG A 1105 -9.05 -5.00 -15.64
C ARG A 1105 -10.45 -5.50 -15.94
N LEU A 1106 -10.67 -5.97 -17.15
CA LEU A 1106 -11.91 -6.60 -17.58
C LEU A 1106 -11.60 -8.05 -17.92
N THR A 1107 -12.43 -8.97 -17.48
CA THR A 1107 -12.26 -10.41 -17.71
C THR A 1107 -13.51 -10.96 -18.37
N ASP A 1108 -13.37 -11.65 -19.50
CA ASP A 1108 -14.49 -12.27 -20.21
C ASP A 1108 -14.76 -13.72 -19.75
N LYS A 1109 -15.85 -14.32 -20.27
CA LYS A 1109 -16.25 -15.72 -19.97
C LYS A 1109 -15.17 -16.75 -20.28
N SER A 1110 -14.27 -16.45 -21.21
CA SER A 1110 -13.16 -17.33 -21.61
C SER A 1110 -11.91 -17.14 -20.75
N GLY A 1111 -11.93 -16.21 -19.80
CA GLY A 1111 -10.79 -15.85 -18.96
C GLY A 1111 -9.80 -14.88 -19.63
N LYS A 1112 -10.14 -14.34 -20.82
CA LYS A 1112 -9.31 -13.33 -21.48
C LYS A 1112 -9.43 -12.01 -20.74
N THR A 1113 -8.31 -11.35 -20.50
CA THR A 1113 -8.26 -10.08 -19.76
C THR A 1113 -7.90 -8.89 -20.67
N GLN A 1114 -8.44 -7.72 -20.35
CA GLN A 1114 -8.12 -6.43 -20.98
C GLN A 1114 -7.86 -5.40 -19.90
N MET A 1115 -6.83 -4.56 -20.09
CA MET A 1115 -6.45 -3.52 -19.13
C MET A 1115 -6.67 -2.14 -19.74
N LEU A 1116 -7.31 -1.24 -18.99
CA LEU A 1116 -7.65 0.13 -19.40
C LEU A 1116 -7.25 1.11 -18.31
N LYS A 1117 -7.06 2.37 -18.69
CA LYS A 1117 -6.67 3.47 -17.79
C LYS A 1117 -7.90 4.31 -17.45
N LEU A 1118 -8.14 4.61 -16.17
CA LEU A 1118 -9.16 5.57 -15.72
C LEU A 1118 -8.48 6.76 -15.04
N ILE A 1119 -8.83 7.98 -15.42
CA ILE A 1119 -8.29 9.23 -14.86
C ILE A 1119 -9.41 9.96 -14.13
N LYS A 1120 -9.41 9.88 -12.79
CA LYS A 1120 -10.38 10.59 -11.95
C LYS A 1120 -9.86 11.99 -11.63
N GLU A 1121 -10.65 13.00 -11.99
CA GLU A 1121 -10.39 14.41 -11.66
C GLU A 1121 -10.67 14.76 -10.20
#